data_AF-A0AAV6LN53-F1
#
_entry.id   AF-A0AAV6LN53-F1
#
_cell.length_a   1.000
_cell.length_b   1.000
_cell.length_c   1.000
_cell.angle_alpha   90.00
_cell.angle_beta   90.00
_cell.angle_gamma   90.00
#
_symmetry.space_group_name_H-M   'P 1'
#
loop_
_entity.id
_entity.type
_entity.pdbx_description
1 polymer ?
#
loop_
_entity_poly.entity_id
_entity_poly.type
_entity_poly.pdbx_seq_one_letter_code
_entity_poly.pdbx_strand_id
1 'polypeptide(L)'
;MADVHLVMAAVVVVLLVSLSSASASAIRTTKQQKQSLRFSEKGEFRILQVADMHYGDGKTTPCEDVLPRQFAGCSDLNTTAFLRRMIAAVKPQLIVFTGDNIFGFDAKDAAYSLNAAFSPAVLSNIPWAAVLGNHDQESTLSRAGVMKHIVGMKQTLSQFNPPEVDKIDGFGNYNLEVHGVEGSAFENKSVLNLYFLDSGDYSTVPSILGYGWIKPSQQLWFQNTSKKLKRAYKKKPEAQKAPAPGLAYFHIPLPEFASFDSSNFTGVKRDPISSASVNSGFFKTMVEAGDVKAVFVGHDHLNDFCGELTGIHLCYAGGFGYHAYGKAGWDRRARVVVASLEKTEKGGWGGVKSIKTRKHLDNQRLTAVDVQVYLHLILSNKTRRRRRRRRRGRNCLNHLPSPQTTGSPMANLHLVVAPFVVVLLVSLSSASAFKEQGQSLRFSEKGEFRILQVADMHYGDGETTPCEDVLPQQVAGCSDLNTTAFLHRMIAAVNPHLIIFTGDNIFGFDATDAASSMNAAFSPAISSSIPWAAVLGNHDQESTLSRAGVMKHIVGMKHSLSQFNPAEVEAIDGFGNYNLEVHGVEGSAFENKSVLNLYFLDSGDYSTVPFIPGYGWIKPSQQFWFENTSKKLQRAYMNKPEAQKAPAPGLAYFHIPLPEFASFDSSNFTGVKQEGISSASVNSGFFTTLVEAGDVKAVFIGHDHVNDFCGELTGIHLCYAGGFGYHAYGKAGWDRRARVVVASLEKTENGGWGAVKSIKTRKYLDNQQLTTIDVQVLWSTGIAFLPPNLFSLSMLLPVHSIAREYTG
;
A
#
# COMPACT_ATOMS: atom_id res chain seq x y z
N MET A 1 68.20 -36.20 -22.98
CA MET A 1 67.67 -37.47 -23.50
C MET A 1 67.27 -38.27 -22.26
N ALA A 2 66.03 -38.06 -21.80
CA ALA A 2 64.83 -38.83 -22.17
C ALA A 2 64.85 -40.18 -21.43
N ASP A 3 63.88 -40.65 -20.66
CA ASP A 3 62.52 -40.24 -20.23
C ASP A 3 62.27 -41.14 -19.00
N VAL A 4 61.94 -40.70 -17.78
CA VAL A 4 60.71 -40.04 -17.30
C VAL A 4 59.46 -40.55 -18.00
N HIS A 5 58.85 -41.60 -17.45
CA HIS A 5 57.46 -41.64 -17.02
C HIS A 5 57.14 -43.05 -16.51
N LEU A 6 56.30 -43.13 -15.47
CA LEU A 6 55.65 -44.35 -14.95
C LEU A 6 56.28 -45.12 -13.77
N VAL A 7 56.85 -44.45 -12.76
CA VAL A 7 56.95 -45.04 -11.39
C VAL A 7 56.86 -43.94 -10.32
N MET A 8 55.70 -43.28 -10.18
CA MET A 8 55.42 -42.39 -9.03
C MET A 8 53.90 -42.21 -8.87
N ALA A 9 53.19 -43.28 -8.52
CA ALA A 9 51.75 -43.17 -8.22
C ALA A 9 51.21 -44.13 -7.15
N ALA A 10 52.01 -45.01 -6.52
CA ALA A 10 51.43 -46.06 -5.68
C ALA A 10 51.98 -46.21 -4.25
N VAL A 11 52.91 -45.36 -3.79
CA VAL A 11 53.53 -45.54 -2.44
C VAL A 11 53.38 -44.33 -1.50
N VAL A 12 52.79 -43.21 -1.94
CA VAL A 12 52.55 -42.03 -1.07
C VAL A 12 51.18 -42.08 -0.35
N VAL A 13 50.33 -43.06 -0.63
CA VAL A 13 48.94 -43.09 -0.12
C VAL A 13 48.77 -43.85 1.21
N VAL A 14 49.80 -44.54 1.74
CA VAL A 14 49.61 -45.43 2.92
C VAL A 14 50.40 -44.99 4.18
N LEU A 15 51.17 -43.89 4.12
CA LEU A 15 51.96 -43.41 5.27
C LEU A 15 51.54 -42.04 5.84
N LEU A 16 50.35 -41.54 5.46
CA LEU A 16 49.76 -40.31 6.02
C LEU A 16 48.49 -40.55 6.85
N VAL A 17 48.23 -41.79 7.28
CA VAL A 17 47.02 -42.17 8.05
C VAL A 17 47.29 -42.42 9.55
N SER A 18 48.51 -42.23 10.05
CA SER A 18 48.84 -42.61 11.44
C SER A 18 49.56 -41.57 12.31
N LEU A 19 49.60 -40.29 11.91
CA LEU A 19 50.18 -39.21 12.73
C LEU A 19 49.30 -37.95 12.74
N SER A 20 48.14 -38.04 13.38
CA SER A 20 47.41 -36.87 13.90
C SER A 20 46.43 -37.28 15.00
N SER A 21 46.91 -38.00 16.00
CA SER A 21 46.19 -38.30 17.24
C SER A 21 46.80 -37.49 18.40
N ALA A 22 46.59 -36.17 18.37
CA ALA A 22 46.63 -35.31 19.56
C ALA A 22 46.12 -33.90 19.20
N SER A 23 45.11 -33.44 19.94
CA SER A 23 44.66 -32.04 20.01
C SER A 23 43.90 -31.46 18.81
N ALA A 24 42.89 -32.18 18.30
CA ALA A 24 41.72 -31.50 17.74
C ALA A 24 40.86 -30.97 18.90
N SER A 25 41.26 -29.85 19.49
CA SER A 25 40.32 -29.03 20.26
C SER A 25 39.21 -28.65 19.29
N ALA A 26 38.01 -29.17 19.53
CA ALA A 26 36.82 -28.80 18.79
C ALA A 26 36.75 -27.27 18.71
N ILE A 27 36.96 -26.72 17.51
CA ILE A 27 36.50 -25.37 17.21
C ILE A 27 34.97 -25.49 17.20
N ARG A 28 34.38 -25.38 18.39
CA ARG A 28 32.99 -24.97 18.54
C ARG A 28 32.92 -23.62 17.84
N THR A 29 32.43 -23.60 16.60
CA THR A 29 31.73 -22.41 16.09
C THR A 29 30.60 -22.15 17.07
N THR A 30 30.84 -21.27 18.02
CA THR A 30 29.81 -20.72 18.88
C THR A 30 28.82 -20.04 17.95
N LYS A 31 27.71 -20.71 17.65
CA LYS A 31 26.49 -20.04 17.20
C LYS A 31 26.29 -18.93 18.23
N GLN A 32 26.55 -17.69 17.83
CA GLN A 32 26.30 -16.52 18.67
C GLN A 32 24.82 -16.61 19.07
N GLN A 33 24.57 -16.90 20.34
CA GLN A 33 23.23 -17.10 20.85
C GLN A 33 22.49 -15.79 20.61
N LYS A 34 21.56 -15.79 19.64
CA LYS A 34 20.85 -14.57 19.20
C LYS A 34 20.16 -13.98 20.42
N GLN A 35 20.70 -12.88 20.94
CA GLN A 35 20.23 -12.28 22.19
C GLN A 35 18.81 -11.75 21.94
N SER A 36 17.82 -12.40 22.57
CA SER A 36 16.42 -11.98 22.46
C SER A 36 16.23 -10.63 23.16
N LEU A 37 15.65 -9.64 22.47
CA LEU A 37 15.29 -8.37 23.10
C LEU A 37 14.21 -8.61 24.14
N ARG A 38 14.39 -8.08 25.35
CA ARG A 38 13.46 -8.27 26.45
C ARG A 38 13.39 -7.10 27.40
N PHE A 39 12.23 -6.95 28.03
CA PHE A 39 12.05 -6.02 29.15
C PHE A 39 12.95 -6.42 30.33
N SER A 40 13.51 -5.42 31.00
CA SER A 40 14.32 -5.61 32.20
C SER A 40 13.49 -6.13 33.37
N GLU A 41 14.14 -6.58 34.44
CA GLU A 41 13.47 -6.97 35.69
C GLU A 41 12.58 -5.87 36.29
N LYS A 42 12.88 -4.60 35.97
CA LYS A 42 12.08 -3.42 36.34
C LYS A 42 10.85 -3.22 35.46
N GLY A 43 10.65 -4.08 34.46
CA GLY A 43 9.56 -3.97 33.49
C GLY A 43 9.72 -2.81 32.52
N GLU A 44 10.95 -2.34 32.28
CA GLU A 44 11.26 -1.27 31.33
C GLU A 44 12.10 -1.77 30.15
N PHE A 45 11.82 -1.23 28.96
CA PHE A 45 12.62 -1.39 27.75
C PHE A 45 12.97 -0.01 27.16
N ARG A 46 14.27 0.29 27.04
CA ARG A 46 14.81 1.58 26.62
C ARG A 46 15.47 1.46 25.26
N ILE A 47 15.06 2.33 24.34
CA ILE A 47 15.61 2.45 22.99
C ILE A 47 16.27 3.83 22.87
N LEU A 48 17.52 3.86 22.44
CA LEU A 48 18.21 5.08 22.02
C LEU A 48 18.09 5.21 20.50
N GLN A 49 17.36 6.21 20.01
CA GLN A 49 17.29 6.52 18.59
C GLN A 49 18.38 7.54 18.24
N VAL A 50 19.14 7.22 17.19
CA VAL A 50 20.20 8.02 16.60
C VAL A 50 19.82 8.25 15.13
N ALA A 51 19.75 9.49 14.68
CA ALA A 51 19.36 9.80 13.30
C ALA A 51 20.36 10.76 12.69
N ASP A 52 20.60 10.65 11.39
CA ASP A 52 21.32 11.68 10.63
C ASP A 52 22.72 11.93 11.20
N MET A 53 23.50 10.85 11.31
CA MET A 53 24.89 10.98 11.75
C MET A 53 25.74 11.62 10.67
N HIS A 54 25.44 11.31 9.39
CA HIS A 54 26.19 11.80 8.23
C HIS A 54 27.69 11.55 8.43
N TYR A 55 28.07 10.38 8.95
CA TYR A 55 29.47 10.11 9.29
C TYR A 55 30.29 9.99 7.99
N GLY A 56 31.40 10.73 7.88
CA GLY A 56 32.34 10.65 6.77
C GLY A 56 33.52 9.74 7.11
N ASP A 57 34.73 10.29 7.09
CA ASP A 57 36.00 9.59 7.32
C ASP A 57 36.52 9.75 8.76
N GLY A 58 35.70 10.26 9.69
CA GLY A 58 36.10 10.39 11.09
C GLY A 58 36.87 11.69 11.37
N LYS A 59 38.13 11.59 11.83
CA LYS A 59 38.93 12.75 12.28
C LYS A 59 39.11 13.82 11.19
N THR A 60 39.14 13.41 9.93
CA THR A 60 39.38 14.31 8.78
C THR A 60 38.12 14.98 8.28
N THR A 61 36.94 14.54 8.70
CA THR A 61 35.66 15.11 8.29
C THR A 61 35.28 16.24 9.25
N PRO A 62 35.22 17.50 8.77
CA PRO A 62 34.92 18.64 9.60
C PRO A 62 33.45 18.66 10.02
N CYS A 63 33.15 19.32 11.14
CA CYS A 63 31.76 19.57 11.52
C CYS A 63 31.12 20.66 10.65
N GLU A 64 29.82 20.50 10.42
CA GLU A 64 28.95 21.49 9.79
C GLU A 64 28.11 22.23 10.82
N ASP A 65 27.79 23.49 10.51
CA ASP A 65 26.89 24.36 11.29
C ASP A 65 27.20 24.44 12.80
N VAL A 66 28.49 24.55 13.13
CA VAL A 66 28.96 24.82 14.49
C VAL A 66 29.34 26.30 14.67
N LEU A 67 29.50 26.76 15.92
CA LEU A 67 29.95 28.13 16.16
C LEU A 67 31.38 28.33 15.60
N PRO A 68 31.76 29.54 15.13
CA PRO A 68 33.10 29.84 14.60
C PRO A 68 34.27 29.30 15.45
N ARG A 69 34.15 29.43 16.78
CA ARG A 69 35.15 28.97 17.74
C ARG A 69 35.31 27.44 17.83
N GLN A 70 34.39 26.67 17.27
CA GLN A 70 34.36 25.20 17.34
C GLN A 70 34.98 24.54 16.11
N PHE A 71 34.98 25.20 14.94
CA PHE A 71 35.42 24.57 13.66
C PHE A 71 36.79 23.92 13.74
N ALA A 72 37.81 24.64 14.24
CA ALA A 72 39.20 24.18 14.21
C ALA A 72 39.45 22.87 15.00
N GLY A 73 38.54 22.47 15.88
CA GLY A 73 38.67 21.26 16.70
C GLY A 73 37.50 20.29 16.60
N CYS A 74 36.57 20.51 15.68
CA CYS A 74 35.36 19.71 15.55
C CYS A 74 35.47 18.77 14.34
N SER A 75 35.18 17.48 14.56
CA SER A 75 35.09 16.46 13.50
C SER A 75 33.98 15.45 13.83
N ASP A 76 33.81 14.42 13.00
CA ASP A 76 32.95 13.26 13.30
C ASP A 76 33.25 12.59 14.64
N LEU A 77 34.48 12.75 15.19
CA LEU A 77 34.80 12.25 16.52
C LEU A 77 33.94 12.91 17.62
N ASN A 78 33.39 14.10 17.37
CA ASN A 78 32.41 14.74 18.24
C ASN A 78 31.08 13.96 18.24
N THR A 79 30.62 13.50 17.07
CA THR A 79 29.48 12.57 16.93
C THR A 79 29.74 11.27 17.69
N THR A 80 30.94 10.68 17.53
CA THR A 80 31.34 9.47 18.27
C THR A 80 31.34 9.71 19.78
N ALA A 81 31.86 10.85 20.25
CA ALA A 81 31.90 11.20 21.67
C ALA A 81 30.49 11.41 22.23
N PHE A 82 29.60 12.07 21.48
CA PHE A 82 28.21 12.26 21.87
C PHE A 82 27.49 10.92 22.03
N LEU A 83 27.64 10.00 21.07
CA LEU A 83 27.03 8.67 21.15
C LEU A 83 27.53 7.87 22.36
N ARG A 84 28.83 7.92 22.67
CA ARG A 84 29.37 7.29 23.89
C ARG A 84 28.76 7.88 25.16
N ARG A 85 28.61 9.20 25.26
CA ARG A 85 27.95 9.86 26.41
C ARG A 85 26.49 9.43 26.53
N MET A 86 25.76 9.40 25.42
CA MET A 86 24.36 8.97 25.38
C MET A 86 24.19 7.51 25.83
N ILE A 87 25.03 6.60 25.32
CA ILE A 87 25.03 5.19 25.73
C ILE A 87 25.27 5.07 27.24
N ALA A 88 26.28 5.77 27.77
CA ALA A 88 26.62 5.72 29.19
C ALA A 88 25.50 6.27 30.09
N ALA A 89 24.85 7.36 29.67
CA ALA A 89 23.79 8.02 30.44
C ALA A 89 22.44 7.28 30.37
N VAL A 90 22.05 6.82 29.18
CA VAL A 90 20.74 6.20 28.94
C VAL A 90 20.73 4.72 29.32
N LYS A 91 21.86 4.02 29.14
CA LYS A 91 21.99 2.56 29.28
C LYS A 91 20.89 1.82 28.51
N PRO A 92 20.79 2.03 27.19
CA PRO A 92 19.71 1.46 26.39
C PRO A 92 19.85 -0.07 26.27
N GLN A 93 18.71 -0.73 26.02
CA GLN A 93 18.67 -2.16 25.67
C GLN A 93 18.72 -2.38 24.16
N LEU A 94 18.48 -1.32 23.38
CA LEU A 94 18.60 -1.30 21.93
C LEU A 94 19.02 0.11 21.47
N ILE A 95 19.95 0.18 20.52
CA ILE A 95 20.23 1.41 19.77
C ILE A 95 19.60 1.27 18.38
N VAL A 96 18.85 2.27 17.94
CA VAL A 96 18.23 2.29 16.60
C VAL A 96 18.79 3.46 15.81
N PHE A 97 19.41 3.19 14.68
CA PHE A 97 19.87 4.19 13.73
C PHE A 97 18.83 4.39 12.62
N THR A 98 18.26 5.59 12.49
CA THR A 98 17.15 5.88 11.57
C THR A 98 17.61 6.54 10.27
N GLY A 99 18.64 5.99 9.65
CA GLY A 99 19.12 6.39 8.31
C GLY A 99 20.13 7.54 8.34
N ASP A 100 20.70 7.77 7.16
CA ASP A 100 21.86 8.63 6.92
C ASP A 100 22.96 8.41 7.96
N ASN A 101 23.34 7.14 8.04
CA ASN A 101 24.37 6.64 8.92
C ASN A 101 25.73 7.17 8.49
N ILE A 102 25.95 7.25 7.18
CA ILE A 102 27.09 7.91 6.55
C ILE A 102 26.61 9.00 5.60
N PHE A 103 27.48 9.97 5.32
CA PHE A 103 27.25 10.92 4.23
C PHE A 103 28.07 10.47 3.02
N GLY A 104 27.40 9.88 2.04
CA GLY A 104 28.10 9.09 1.02
C GLY A 104 29.11 9.89 0.18
N PHE A 105 28.86 11.18 -0.06
CA PHE A 105 29.79 12.04 -0.79
C PHE A 105 31.14 12.26 -0.08
N ASP A 106 31.14 12.32 1.25
CA ASP A 106 32.34 12.57 2.07
C ASP A 106 32.90 11.30 2.74
N ALA A 107 32.21 10.17 2.59
CA ALA A 107 32.71 8.84 2.94
C ALA A 107 33.49 8.25 1.74
N LYS A 108 34.83 8.24 1.78
CA LYS A 108 35.63 7.72 0.66
C LYS A 108 35.55 6.20 0.52
N ASP A 109 35.32 5.52 1.63
CA ASP A 109 35.07 4.09 1.69
C ASP A 109 33.88 3.85 2.63
N ALA A 110 32.72 3.54 2.06
CA ALA A 110 31.50 3.31 2.80
C ALA A 110 31.67 2.27 3.92
N ALA A 111 32.41 1.18 3.68
CA ALA A 111 32.58 0.13 4.68
C ALA A 111 33.41 0.62 5.86
N TYR A 112 34.47 1.39 5.59
CA TYR A 112 35.29 2.03 6.62
C TYR A 112 34.47 3.02 7.46
N SER A 113 33.73 3.91 6.80
CA SER A 113 32.89 4.93 7.45
C SER A 113 31.79 4.30 8.29
N LEU A 114 31.09 3.27 7.79
CA LEU A 114 30.08 2.52 8.56
C LEU A 114 30.70 1.85 9.79
N ASN A 115 31.89 1.26 9.67
CA ASN A 115 32.60 0.66 10.80
C ASN A 115 32.92 1.70 11.88
N ALA A 116 33.36 2.90 11.49
CA ALA A 116 33.65 3.99 12.41
C ALA A 116 32.38 4.54 13.07
N ALA A 117 31.33 4.78 12.27
CA ALA A 117 30.06 5.33 12.69
C ALA A 117 29.37 4.47 13.75
N PHE A 118 29.30 3.15 13.53
CA PHE A 118 28.68 2.21 14.48
C PHE A 118 29.63 1.71 15.57
N SER A 119 30.91 2.11 15.55
CA SER A 119 31.89 1.64 16.53
C SER A 119 31.47 1.82 18.00
N PRO A 120 30.79 2.92 18.42
CA PRO A 120 30.35 3.04 19.80
C PRO A 120 29.31 1.98 20.19
N ALA A 121 28.39 1.63 19.29
CA ALA A 121 27.39 0.59 19.53
C ALA A 121 28.08 -0.78 19.66
N VAL A 122 28.94 -1.12 18.69
CA VAL A 122 29.69 -2.39 18.67
C VAL A 122 30.57 -2.56 19.92
N LEU A 123 31.29 -1.51 20.34
CA LEU A 123 32.17 -1.57 21.50
C LEU A 123 31.41 -1.59 22.83
N SER A 124 30.19 -1.06 22.88
CA SER A 124 29.36 -1.06 24.10
C SER A 124 28.76 -2.41 24.45
N ASN A 125 28.90 -3.39 23.56
CA ASN A 125 28.26 -4.69 23.66
C ASN A 125 26.71 -4.62 23.69
N ILE A 126 26.09 -3.54 23.20
CA ILE A 126 24.63 -3.33 23.17
C ILE A 126 24.07 -3.73 21.80
N PRO A 127 22.98 -4.52 21.73
CA PRO A 127 22.32 -4.81 20.46
C PRO A 127 21.87 -3.52 19.76
N TRP A 128 22.02 -3.47 18.44
CA TRP A 128 21.64 -2.29 17.66
C TRP A 128 21.01 -2.68 16.33
N ALA A 129 20.23 -1.78 15.75
CA ALA A 129 19.56 -1.96 14.47
C ALA A 129 19.62 -0.65 13.68
N ALA A 130 19.63 -0.74 12.36
CA ALA A 130 19.69 0.40 11.46
C ALA A 130 18.70 0.23 10.29
N VAL A 131 18.12 1.36 9.86
CA VAL A 131 17.53 1.54 8.52
C VAL A 131 18.45 2.42 7.68
N LEU A 132 18.21 2.43 6.38
CA LEU A 132 18.96 3.26 5.44
C LEU A 132 18.25 4.59 5.21
N GLY A 133 19.04 5.65 5.01
CA GLY A 133 18.58 6.94 4.50
C GLY A 133 18.91 7.14 3.03
N ASN A 134 18.65 8.34 2.51
CA ASN A 134 18.90 8.65 1.11
C ASN A 134 20.40 8.79 0.81
N HIS A 135 21.23 9.21 1.78
CA HIS A 135 22.66 9.43 1.57
C HIS A 135 23.53 8.17 1.72
N ASP A 136 23.00 7.12 2.33
CA ASP A 136 23.80 5.95 2.74
C ASP A 136 24.44 5.20 1.55
N GLN A 137 23.88 5.29 0.35
CA GLN A 137 24.32 4.57 -0.85
C GLN A 137 25.15 5.40 -1.83
N GLU A 138 25.46 6.65 -1.51
CA GLU A 138 26.12 7.59 -2.44
C GLU A 138 27.64 7.42 -2.52
N SER A 139 28.20 6.53 -1.70
CA SER A 139 29.64 6.19 -1.65
C SER A 139 29.95 4.93 -2.50
N THR A 140 30.95 4.15 -2.11
CA THR A 140 31.50 3.00 -2.83
C THR A 140 30.65 1.72 -2.76
N LEU A 141 29.59 1.69 -1.95
CA LEU A 141 28.66 0.56 -1.82
C LEU A 141 27.27 0.93 -2.33
N SER A 142 26.64 0.02 -3.09
CA SER A 142 25.22 0.13 -3.43
C SER A 142 24.33 0.04 -2.18
N ARG A 143 23.07 0.45 -2.26
CA ARG A 143 22.08 0.31 -1.16
C ARG A 143 22.05 -1.09 -0.56
N ALA A 144 22.02 -2.11 -1.43
CA ALA A 144 22.12 -3.51 -1.03
C ALA A 144 23.46 -3.84 -0.37
N GLY A 145 24.57 -3.32 -0.93
CA GLY A 145 25.91 -3.48 -0.37
C GLY A 145 26.03 -2.90 1.04
N VAL A 146 25.49 -1.69 1.27
CA VAL A 146 25.45 -1.03 2.57
C VAL A 146 24.67 -1.88 3.58
N MET A 147 23.45 -2.30 3.23
CA MET A 147 22.65 -3.13 4.13
C MET A 147 23.34 -4.47 4.44
N LYS A 148 23.95 -5.10 3.44
CA LYS A 148 24.71 -6.35 3.61
C LYS A 148 25.91 -6.16 4.54
N HIS A 149 26.62 -5.04 4.42
CA HIS A 149 27.72 -4.70 5.33
C HIS A 149 27.20 -4.55 6.76
N ILE A 150 26.14 -3.75 6.96
CA ILE A 150 25.50 -3.53 8.27
C ILE A 150 25.10 -4.85 8.92
N VAL A 151 24.45 -5.76 8.17
CA VAL A 151 24.01 -7.09 8.67
C VAL A 151 25.20 -7.99 9.05
N GLY A 152 26.36 -7.78 8.45
CA GLY A 152 27.59 -8.51 8.78
C GLY A 152 28.30 -8.02 10.05
N MET A 153 27.88 -6.89 10.62
CA MET A 153 28.55 -6.28 11.76
C MET A 153 28.19 -6.98 13.09
N LYS A 154 29.12 -6.90 14.05
CA LYS A 154 28.91 -7.52 15.37
C LYS A 154 27.72 -6.87 16.09
N GLN A 155 26.89 -7.72 16.71
CA GLN A 155 25.75 -7.34 17.54
C GLN A 155 24.62 -6.57 16.85
N THR A 156 24.71 -6.40 15.54
CA THR A 156 23.58 -5.90 14.78
C THR A 156 22.42 -6.90 14.88
N LEU A 157 21.22 -6.37 15.02
CA LEU A 157 19.96 -7.07 14.86
C LEU A 157 19.30 -6.71 13.53
N SER A 158 19.92 -5.82 12.74
CA SER A 158 19.49 -5.52 11.38
C SER A 158 19.41 -6.80 10.54
N GLN A 159 18.44 -6.85 9.64
CA GLN A 159 18.27 -7.97 8.71
C GLN A 159 18.15 -7.42 7.30
N PHE A 160 18.60 -8.19 6.32
CA PHE A 160 18.62 -7.74 4.94
C PHE A 160 17.21 -7.56 4.37
N ASN A 161 16.42 -8.62 4.30
CA ASN A 161 14.99 -8.61 4.01
C ASN A 161 14.40 -9.92 4.59
N PRO A 162 13.08 -10.02 4.77
CA PRO A 162 12.45 -11.21 5.33
C PRO A 162 12.61 -12.38 4.35
N PRO A 163 13.21 -13.52 4.76
CA PRO A 163 13.47 -14.64 3.84
C PRO A 163 12.19 -15.33 3.35
N GLU A 164 11.07 -15.17 4.07
CA GLU A 164 9.76 -15.71 3.68
C GLU A 164 9.02 -14.88 2.62
N VAL A 165 9.58 -13.77 2.15
CA VAL A 165 8.99 -12.92 1.12
C VAL A 165 9.83 -12.99 -0.14
N ASP A 166 9.26 -13.57 -1.21
CA ASP A 166 9.96 -13.76 -2.49
C ASP A 166 10.41 -12.43 -3.12
N LYS A 167 9.59 -11.38 -2.96
CA LYS A 167 9.83 -10.06 -3.56
C LYS A 167 9.33 -8.94 -2.66
N ILE A 168 10.24 -8.07 -2.26
CA ILE A 168 9.97 -6.87 -1.48
C ILE A 168 10.90 -5.76 -1.98
N ASP A 169 10.37 -4.53 -2.05
CA ASP A 169 11.13 -3.36 -2.48
C ASP A 169 12.08 -2.88 -1.37
N GLY A 170 13.21 -2.32 -1.78
CA GLY A 170 14.25 -1.83 -0.88
C GLY A 170 15.02 -2.92 -0.13
N PHE A 171 15.86 -2.51 0.80
CA PHE A 171 16.70 -3.35 1.64
C PHE A 171 16.68 -2.86 3.09
N GLY A 172 16.54 -3.78 4.04
CA GLY A 172 16.42 -3.48 5.45
C GLY A 172 14.98 -3.49 5.96
N ASN A 173 14.09 -4.26 5.32
CA ASN A 173 12.73 -4.46 5.80
C ASN A 173 12.71 -5.63 6.80
N TYR A 174 12.43 -5.36 8.08
CA TYR A 174 12.41 -6.42 9.10
C TYR A 174 11.62 -6.03 10.35
N ASN A 175 11.23 -7.04 11.12
CA ASN A 175 10.60 -6.86 12.43
C ASN A 175 11.48 -7.45 13.54
N LEU A 176 11.62 -6.72 14.64
CA LEU A 176 12.22 -7.23 15.88
C LEU A 176 11.14 -7.35 16.96
N GLU A 177 11.08 -8.53 17.57
CA GLU A 177 10.17 -8.85 18.66
C GLU A 177 10.84 -8.56 20.02
N VAL A 178 10.17 -7.82 20.88
CA VAL A 178 10.61 -7.55 22.26
C VAL A 178 9.73 -8.32 23.22
N HIS A 179 10.37 -9.19 23.99
CA HIS A 179 9.71 -10.17 24.86
C HIS A 179 9.54 -9.67 26.29
N GLY A 180 8.63 -10.29 27.04
CA GLY A 180 8.44 -10.02 28.46
C GLY A 180 9.68 -10.26 29.32
N VAL A 181 9.55 -9.92 30.60
CA VAL A 181 10.61 -10.13 31.59
C VAL A 181 10.92 -11.63 31.71
N GLU A 182 12.18 -11.96 31.90
CA GLU A 182 12.62 -13.34 32.14
C GLU A 182 11.89 -13.96 33.35
N GLY A 183 11.47 -15.22 33.23
CA GLY A 183 10.64 -15.91 34.21
C GLY A 183 9.18 -15.44 34.27
N SER A 184 8.77 -14.45 33.49
CA SER A 184 7.37 -14.04 33.39
C SER A 184 6.60 -14.89 32.39
N ALA A 185 5.28 -14.91 32.50
CA ALA A 185 4.44 -15.65 31.56
C ALA A 185 4.43 -15.06 30.12
N PHE A 186 5.00 -13.87 29.94
CA PHE A 186 5.27 -13.25 28.65
C PHE A 186 6.72 -13.42 28.15
N GLU A 187 7.58 -14.19 28.84
CA GLU A 187 9.01 -14.34 28.49
C GLU A 187 9.22 -14.79 27.04
N ASN A 188 8.34 -15.65 26.52
CA ASN A 188 8.42 -16.20 25.16
C ASN A 188 7.35 -15.61 24.23
N LYS A 189 6.83 -14.42 24.57
CA LYS A 189 5.76 -13.76 23.83
C LYS A 189 6.21 -12.34 23.49
N SER A 190 6.12 -11.96 22.21
CA SER A 190 6.34 -10.57 21.82
C SER A 190 5.28 -9.67 22.46
N VAL A 191 5.71 -8.73 23.30
CA VAL A 191 4.85 -7.74 23.97
C VAL A 191 5.03 -6.34 23.40
N LEU A 192 6.05 -6.13 22.55
CA LEU A 192 6.30 -4.91 21.79
C LEU A 192 6.98 -5.29 20.47
N ASN A 193 6.47 -4.80 19.35
CA ASN A 193 7.02 -5.07 18.01
C ASN A 193 7.71 -3.82 17.45
N LEU A 194 8.86 -4.00 16.81
CA LEU A 194 9.64 -2.93 16.20
C LEU A 194 9.75 -3.20 14.69
N TYR A 195 9.06 -2.40 13.89
CA TYR A 195 9.04 -2.50 12.43
C TYR A 195 10.08 -1.55 11.83
N PHE A 196 10.95 -2.09 10.97
CA PHE A 196 11.99 -1.34 10.26
C PHE A 196 11.70 -1.45 8.78
N LEU A 197 11.66 -0.31 8.08
CA LEU A 197 11.36 -0.25 6.66
C LEU A 197 12.38 0.61 5.94
N ASP A 198 12.70 0.20 4.72
CA ASP A 198 13.43 1.03 3.77
C ASP A 198 12.46 2.04 3.14
N SER A 199 12.55 3.33 3.50
CA SER A 199 11.69 4.36 2.88
C SER A 199 12.18 4.83 1.51
N GLY A 200 13.27 4.24 0.99
CA GLY A 200 13.88 4.58 -0.29
C GLY A 200 14.90 5.72 -0.20
N ASP A 201 15.22 6.28 -1.35
CA ASP A 201 16.13 7.39 -1.56
C ASP A 201 15.43 8.50 -2.38
N TYR A 202 15.56 8.50 -3.70
CA TYR A 202 14.96 9.44 -4.64
C TYR A 202 13.99 8.70 -5.56
N SER A 203 12.97 9.41 -6.05
CA SER A 203 12.03 8.85 -7.00
C SER A 203 12.73 8.39 -8.28
N THR A 204 12.47 7.15 -8.69
CA THR A 204 12.93 6.58 -9.96
C THR A 204 11.94 6.84 -11.11
N VAL A 205 10.82 7.49 -10.83
CA VAL A 205 9.75 7.76 -11.78
C VAL A 205 9.98 9.14 -12.39
N PRO A 206 10.28 9.26 -13.71
CA PRO A 206 10.71 10.53 -14.30
C PRO A 206 9.73 11.69 -14.13
N SER A 207 8.43 11.40 -14.04
CA SER A 207 7.36 12.40 -13.88
C SER A 207 7.10 12.79 -12.42
N ILE A 208 7.71 12.10 -11.45
CA ILE A 208 7.56 12.36 -10.02
C ILE A 208 8.93 12.72 -9.46
N LEU A 209 9.15 14.00 -9.18
CA LEU A 209 10.41 14.50 -8.64
C LEU A 209 10.47 14.35 -7.10
N GLY A 210 11.69 14.32 -6.57
CA GLY A 210 11.94 14.34 -5.12
C GLY A 210 12.25 12.94 -4.56
N TYR A 211 11.83 12.71 -3.32
CA TYR A 211 12.17 11.51 -2.54
C TYR A 211 11.34 10.27 -2.92
N GLY A 212 11.95 9.10 -2.68
CA GLY A 212 11.29 7.80 -2.78
C GLY A 212 10.26 7.56 -1.66
N TRP A 213 9.49 6.48 -1.78
CA TRP A 213 8.42 6.13 -0.83
C TRP A 213 8.32 4.63 -0.59
N ILE A 214 7.67 4.28 0.53
CA ILE A 214 7.36 2.89 0.91
C ILE A 214 6.36 2.30 -0.10
N LYS A 215 6.74 1.19 -0.73
CA LYS A 215 6.03 0.52 -1.84
C LYS A 215 4.97 -0.48 -1.37
N PRO A 216 3.99 -0.84 -2.23
CA PRO A 216 2.92 -1.78 -1.88
C PRO A 216 3.41 -3.14 -1.35
N SER A 217 4.53 -3.66 -1.88
CA SER A 217 5.13 -4.93 -1.41
C SER A 217 5.54 -4.86 0.07
N GLN A 218 6.11 -3.73 0.50
CA GLN A 218 6.52 -3.48 1.89
C GLN A 218 5.29 -3.30 2.80
N GLN A 219 4.27 -2.61 2.32
CA GLN A 219 3.00 -2.46 3.05
C GLN A 219 2.30 -3.81 3.26
N LEU A 220 2.26 -4.65 2.22
CA LEU A 220 1.70 -6.00 2.29
C LEU A 220 2.48 -6.88 3.27
N TRP A 221 3.81 -6.83 3.23
CA TRP A 221 4.66 -7.51 4.22
C TRP A 221 4.35 -7.04 5.64
N PHE A 222 4.26 -5.73 5.87
CA PHE A 222 3.92 -5.17 7.18
C PHE A 222 2.54 -5.67 7.66
N GLN A 223 1.51 -5.62 6.80
CA GLN A 223 0.17 -6.08 7.14
C GLN A 223 0.16 -7.57 7.52
N ASN A 224 0.85 -8.42 6.76
CA ASN A 224 0.95 -9.85 7.03
C ASN A 224 1.69 -10.13 8.34
N THR A 225 2.79 -9.41 8.58
CA THR A 225 3.58 -9.49 9.82
C THR A 225 2.76 -9.05 11.02
N SER A 226 2.08 -7.90 10.96
CA SER A 226 1.17 -7.41 12.00
C SER A 226 0.04 -8.41 12.25
N LYS A 227 -0.63 -8.95 11.22
CA LYS A 227 -1.68 -9.97 11.36
C LYS A 227 -1.15 -11.23 12.08
N LYS A 228 0.04 -11.72 11.70
CA LYS A 228 0.71 -12.87 12.34
C LYS A 228 0.99 -12.60 13.81
N LEU A 229 1.61 -11.47 14.13
CA LEU A 229 1.98 -11.09 15.51
C LEU A 229 0.74 -10.87 16.39
N LYS A 230 -0.31 -10.23 15.87
CA LYS A 230 -1.60 -10.07 16.57
C LYS A 230 -2.25 -11.42 16.89
N ARG A 231 -2.26 -12.35 15.93
CA ARG A 231 -2.77 -13.72 16.15
C ARG A 231 -1.96 -14.43 17.23
N ALA A 232 -0.63 -14.34 17.19
CA ALA A 232 0.24 -14.91 18.21
C ALA A 232 -0.02 -14.29 19.60
N TYR A 233 -0.21 -12.97 19.67
CA TYR A 233 -0.46 -12.26 20.93
C TYR A 233 -1.82 -12.61 21.58
N LYS A 234 -2.82 -13.00 20.79
CA LYS A 234 -4.14 -13.42 21.29
C LYS A 234 -4.20 -14.88 21.75
N LYS A 235 -3.18 -15.71 21.47
CA LYS A 235 -3.15 -17.12 21.90
C LYS A 235 -2.90 -17.27 23.40
N LYS A 236 -3.43 -18.36 23.98
CA LYS A 236 -3.21 -18.85 25.36
C LYS A 236 -1.72 -19.16 25.60
N PRO A 237 -1.22 -19.20 26.86
CA PRO A 237 -1.96 -19.21 28.14
C PRO A 237 -2.49 -17.85 28.60
N GLU A 238 -1.91 -16.73 28.13
CA GLU A 238 -2.29 -15.37 28.54
C GLU A 238 -2.84 -14.56 27.36
N ALA A 239 -4.05 -14.89 26.95
CA ALA A 239 -4.73 -14.20 25.85
C ALA A 239 -5.00 -12.74 26.20
N GLN A 240 -4.48 -11.81 25.40
CA GLN A 240 -4.72 -10.37 25.54
C GLN A 240 -5.84 -9.92 24.61
N LYS A 241 -6.63 -8.94 25.04
CA LYS A 241 -7.75 -8.42 24.24
C LYS A 241 -7.29 -7.49 23.12
N ALA A 242 -6.32 -6.62 23.42
CA ALA A 242 -5.71 -5.68 22.48
C ALA A 242 -4.44 -6.29 21.85
N PRO A 243 -4.05 -5.86 20.64
CA PRO A 243 -2.75 -6.23 20.07
C PRO A 243 -1.59 -5.68 20.91
N ALA A 244 -0.43 -6.33 20.86
CA ALA A 244 0.80 -5.75 21.39
C ALA A 244 1.13 -4.47 20.61
N PRO A 245 1.56 -3.38 21.28
CA PRO A 245 1.91 -2.15 20.56
C PRO A 245 3.10 -2.36 19.64
N GLY A 246 3.08 -1.65 18.51
CA GLY A 246 4.16 -1.58 17.53
C GLY A 246 4.79 -0.18 17.46
N LEU A 247 6.07 -0.13 17.12
CA LEU A 247 6.81 1.10 16.77
C LEU A 247 7.42 0.93 15.38
N ALA A 248 7.27 1.91 14.50
CA ALA A 248 7.84 1.88 13.17
C ALA A 248 9.03 2.84 13.06
N TYR A 249 10.09 2.41 12.36
CA TYR A 249 11.32 3.15 12.13
C TYR A 249 11.65 3.13 10.63
N PHE A 250 11.86 4.30 10.07
CA PHE A 250 12.33 4.52 8.70
C PHE A 250 12.92 5.93 8.61
N HIS A 251 13.55 6.29 7.49
CA HIS A 251 14.33 7.53 7.42
C HIS A 251 13.51 8.73 6.92
N ILE A 252 13.11 8.70 5.64
CA ILE A 252 12.30 9.74 4.99
C ILE A 252 10.90 9.83 5.62
N PRO A 253 10.42 11.03 6.02
CA PRO A 253 9.11 11.21 6.65
C PRO A 253 7.95 10.92 5.67
N LEU A 254 6.82 10.47 6.23
CA LEU A 254 5.57 10.35 5.45
C LEU A 254 4.95 11.73 5.19
N PRO A 255 4.16 11.91 4.12
CA PRO A 255 3.46 13.18 3.86
C PRO A 255 2.60 13.68 5.02
N GLU A 256 2.07 12.77 5.86
CA GLU A 256 1.28 13.12 7.05
C GLU A 256 2.05 13.94 8.09
N PHE A 257 3.39 13.95 8.10
CA PHE A 257 4.15 14.85 8.98
C PHE A 257 3.88 16.35 8.66
N ALA A 258 3.39 16.66 7.46
CA ALA A 258 2.99 18.02 7.08
C ALA A 258 1.71 18.49 7.80
N SER A 259 0.88 17.60 8.36
CA SER A 259 -0.38 17.99 9.02
C SER A 259 -0.19 18.68 10.37
N PHE A 260 1.03 18.73 10.90
CA PHE A 260 1.31 19.33 12.19
C PHE A 260 1.68 20.81 12.08
N ASP A 261 1.01 21.63 12.90
CA ASP A 261 1.31 23.03 13.13
C ASP A 261 1.74 23.24 14.60
N SER A 262 2.16 24.44 14.97
CA SER A 262 2.68 24.71 16.31
C SER A 262 1.69 24.46 17.46
N SER A 263 0.40 24.24 17.18
CA SER A 263 -0.64 24.00 18.18
C SER A 263 -0.85 22.51 18.51
N ASN A 264 -0.35 21.59 17.68
CA ASN A 264 -0.70 20.17 17.76
C ASN A 264 0.50 19.19 17.82
N PHE A 265 1.69 19.69 18.15
CA PHE A 265 2.87 18.87 18.45
C PHE A 265 3.63 19.34 19.69
N THR A 266 4.51 18.49 20.21
CA THR A 266 5.51 18.86 21.22
C THR A 266 6.92 18.72 20.65
N GLY A 267 7.73 19.77 20.79
CA GLY A 267 9.11 19.86 20.29
C GLY A 267 9.29 21.07 19.37
N VAL A 268 10.14 20.95 18.35
CA VAL A 268 10.50 22.03 17.45
C VAL A 268 10.36 21.57 16.00
N LYS A 269 9.69 22.39 15.18
CA LYS A 269 9.60 22.26 13.73
C LYS A 269 10.26 23.48 13.11
N ARG A 270 11.35 23.29 12.35
CA ARG A 270 12.19 24.35 11.76
C ARG A 270 12.46 24.14 10.29
N ASP A 271 12.57 22.89 9.86
CA ASP A 271 12.66 22.58 8.44
C ASP A 271 11.25 22.40 7.87
N PRO A 272 11.05 22.73 6.58
CA PRO A 272 9.96 22.16 5.81
C PRO A 272 9.93 20.64 5.97
N ILE A 273 8.76 20.03 5.81
CA ILE A 273 8.66 18.57 5.83
C ILE A 273 9.12 18.07 4.47
N SER A 274 10.27 17.39 4.43
CA SER A 274 10.86 16.87 3.19
C SER A 274 10.42 15.42 2.95
N SER A 275 9.11 15.20 2.85
CA SER A 275 8.55 13.88 2.53
C SER A 275 8.60 13.62 1.01
N ALA A 276 8.34 12.37 0.62
CA ALA A 276 7.94 12.08 -0.76
C ALA A 276 6.75 12.96 -1.17
N SER A 277 6.70 13.37 -2.45
CA SER A 277 5.53 14.03 -3.03
C SER A 277 4.34 13.08 -3.16
N VAL A 278 4.61 11.77 -3.15
CA VAL A 278 3.64 10.69 -3.20
C VAL A 278 3.19 10.31 -1.79
N ASN A 279 1.88 10.26 -1.57
CA ASN A 279 1.32 9.54 -0.44
C ASN A 279 1.04 8.10 -0.84
N SER A 280 1.88 7.16 -0.37
CA SER A 280 1.73 5.74 -0.68
C SER A 280 0.61 5.06 0.12
N GLY A 281 -0.06 5.77 1.02
CA GLY A 281 -1.09 5.21 1.90
C GLY A 281 -0.53 4.45 3.11
N PHE A 282 0.79 4.39 3.32
CA PHE A 282 1.37 3.57 4.39
C PHE A 282 0.95 4.02 5.81
N PHE A 283 0.77 5.32 6.04
CA PHE A 283 0.19 5.80 7.31
C PHE A 283 -1.17 5.17 7.56
N LYS A 284 -2.05 5.16 6.54
CA LYS A 284 -3.38 4.56 6.63
C LYS A 284 -3.29 3.04 6.81
N THR A 285 -2.35 2.37 6.15
CA THR A 285 -2.05 0.95 6.37
C THR A 285 -1.69 0.65 7.85
N MET A 286 -0.87 1.48 8.50
CA MET A 286 -0.54 1.32 9.93
C MET A 286 -1.76 1.57 10.83
N VAL A 287 -2.54 2.58 10.48
CA VAL A 287 -3.77 2.96 11.17
C VAL A 287 -4.81 1.82 11.09
N GLU A 288 -5.00 1.19 9.92
CA GLU A 288 -5.83 -0.01 9.72
C GLU A 288 -5.34 -1.21 10.53
N ALA A 289 -4.01 -1.41 10.58
CA ALA A 289 -3.41 -2.49 11.33
C ALA A 289 -3.67 -2.34 12.85
N GLY A 290 -3.70 -1.10 13.35
CA GLY A 290 -4.16 -0.73 14.69
C GLY A 290 -3.20 -1.07 15.83
N ASP A 291 -2.10 -1.77 15.55
CA ASP A 291 -1.07 -2.12 16.54
C ASP A 291 0.02 -1.06 16.67
N VAL A 292 0.36 -0.32 15.61
CA VAL A 292 1.37 0.75 15.66
C VAL A 292 0.89 1.91 16.55
N LYS A 293 1.80 2.46 17.36
CA LYS A 293 1.56 3.58 18.29
C LYS A 293 2.46 4.78 18.04
N ALA A 294 3.64 4.55 17.45
CA ALA A 294 4.52 5.65 17.05
C ALA A 294 5.37 5.26 15.83
N VAL A 295 5.71 6.29 15.06
CA VAL A 295 6.60 6.28 13.91
C VAL A 295 7.77 7.20 14.23
N PHE A 296 8.98 6.74 13.97
CA PHE A 296 10.22 7.46 14.26
C PHE A 296 11.05 7.63 13.00
N VAL A 297 11.40 8.88 12.69
CA VAL A 297 12.11 9.29 11.47
C VAL A 297 13.29 10.22 11.75
N GLY A 298 14.16 10.38 10.74
CA GLY A 298 15.28 11.34 10.69
C GLY A 298 15.05 12.38 9.59
N HIS A 299 16.04 12.56 8.72
CA HIS A 299 16.01 13.28 7.45
C HIS A 299 15.93 14.82 7.55
N ASP A 300 14.94 15.35 8.29
CA ASP A 300 14.80 16.79 8.52
C ASP A 300 15.50 17.18 9.84
N HIS A 301 16.78 17.56 9.78
CA HIS A 301 17.67 17.58 10.94
C HIS A 301 17.29 18.61 12.01
N LEU A 302 16.65 19.72 11.63
CA LEU A 302 16.19 20.74 12.57
C LEU A 302 14.78 20.47 13.11
N ASN A 303 14.09 19.46 12.58
CA ASN A 303 12.83 18.96 13.12
C ASN A 303 13.10 17.92 14.22
N ASP A 304 12.48 18.11 15.37
CA ASP A 304 12.57 17.17 16.50
C ASP A 304 11.23 17.02 17.24
N PHE A 305 10.14 17.43 16.59
CA PHE A 305 8.81 17.38 17.16
C PHE A 305 8.25 15.95 17.17
N CYS A 306 7.22 15.76 18.00
CA CYS A 306 6.32 14.63 17.85
C CYS A 306 4.87 15.08 18.08
N GLY A 307 3.96 14.63 17.23
CA GLY A 307 2.52 14.92 17.30
C GLY A 307 1.68 13.66 17.05
N GLU A 308 0.46 13.64 17.57
CA GLU A 308 -0.47 12.52 17.39
C GLU A 308 -1.43 12.78 16.22
N LEU A 309 -1.50 11.84 15.28
CA LEU A 309 -2.48 11.82 14.22
C LEU A 309 -3.19 10.47 14.23
N THR A 310 -4.52 10.47 14.38
CA THR A 310 -5.36 9.26 14.30
C THR A 310 -4.87 8.11 15.20
N GLY A 311 -4.42 8.41 16.43
CA GLY A 311 -3.94 7.41 17.39
C GLY A 311 -2.50 6.90 17.16
N ILE A 312 -1.74 7.50 16.24
CA ILE A 312 -0.33 7.22 15.99
C ILE A 312 0.49 8.49 16.19
N HIS A 313 1.57 8.39 16.96
CA HIS A 313 2.53 9.48 17.14
C HIS A 313 3.55 9.51 16.00
N LEU A 314 3.71 10.63 15.32
CA LEU A 314 4.68 10.85 14.26
C LEU A 314 5.83 11.71 14.80
N CYS A 315 7.02 11.13 14.95
CA CYS A 315 8.11 11.73 15.71
C CYS A 315 9.43 11.82 14.92
N TYR A 316 10.02 13.02 14.85
CA TYR A 316 11.40 13.22 14.39
C TYR A 316 12.40 12.99 15.53
N ALA A 317 13.56 12.40 15.24
CA ALA A 317 14.67 12.30 16.20
C ALA A 317 15.35 13.66 16.46
N GLY A 318 15.48 14.48 15.41
CA GLY A 318 16.41 15.61 15.35
C GLY A 318 17.84 15.18 15.01
N GLY A 319 18.61 16.10 14.40
CA GLY A 319 19.94 15.83 13.89
C GLY A 319 20.95 15.46 14.99
N PHE A 320 21.53 14.28 14.87
CA PHE A 320 22.51 13.75 15.81
C PHE A 320 23.94 14.10 15.42
N GLY A 321 24.26 13.97 14.13
CA GLY A 321 25.59 14.12 13.56
C GLY A 321 26.10 15.54 13.62
N TYR A 322 27.41 15.69 13.82
CA TYR A 322 28.10 16.97 13.72
C TYR A 322 28.52 17.34 12.30
N HIS A 323 28.66 16.37 11.39
CA HIS A 323 28.87 16.62 9.95
C HIS A 323 27.54 16.79 9.19
N ALA A 324 26.44 16.30 9.76
CA ALA A 324 25.09 16.56 9.26
C ALA A 324 24.78 18.06 9.30
N TYR A 325 24.05 18.58 8.30
CA TYR A 325 23.59 19.98 8.34
C TYR A 325 22.79 20.25 9.63
N GLY A 326 22.80 21.51 10.07
CA GLY A 326 22.24 21.92 11.34
C GLY A 326 22.11 23.43 11.45
N LYS A 327 22.31 23.95 12.66
CA LYS A 327 22.30 25.39 12.92
C LYS A 327 23.30 25.73 14.00
N ALA A 328 24.19 26.69 13.72
CA ALA A 328 25.16 27.15 14.71
C ALA A 328 24.46 27.63 16.00
N GLY A 329 24.95 27.14 17.15
CA GLY A 329 24.36 27.42 18.46
C GLY A 329 23.11 26.59 18.80
N TRP A 330 22.76 25.60 17.99
CA TRP A 330 21.68 24.66 18.24
C TRP A 330 22.27 23.30 18.61
N ASP A 331 21.99 22.81 19.83
CA ASP A 331 22.57 21.56 20.32
C ASP A 331 22.15 20.37 19.45
N ARG A 332 23.09 19.51 19.06
CA ARG A 332 22.77 18.19 18.48
C ARG A 332 21.94 17.37 19.48
N ARG A 333 21.20 16.36 19.05
CA ARG A 333 20.28 15.65 19.96
C ARG A 333 20.02 14.21 19.59
N ALA A 334 19.56 13.45 20.56
CA ALA A 334 19.05 12.09 20.38
C ALA A 334 17.69 11.92 21.05
N ARG A 335 16.88 11.00 20.53
CA ARG A 335 15.60 10.63 21.11
C ARG A 335 15.73 9.34 21.91
N VAL A 336 15.09 9.29 23.07
CA VAL A 336 15.04 8.11 23.93
C VAL A 336 13.59 7.68 24.13
N VAL A 337 13.29 6.44 23.78
CA VAL A 337 11.98 5.81 23.94
C VAL A 337 12.04 4.82 25.10
N VAL A 338 11.03 4.84 25.97
CA VAL A 338 10.92 3.95 27.12
C VAL A 338 9.53 3.33 27.13
N ALA A 339 9.47 2.01 26.90
CA ALA A 339 8.26 1.22 27.13
C ALA A 339 8.28 0.64 28.56
N SER A 340 7.11 0.59 29.20
CA SER A 340 6.94 0.03 30.55
C SER A 340 5.77 -0.95 30.58
N LEU A 341 5.98 -2.10 31.21
CA LEU A 341 4.95 -3.12 31.42
C LEU A 341 4.03 -2.75 32.59
N GLU A 342 2.81 -3.29 32.57
CA GLU A 342 1.93 -3.27 33.75
C GLU A 342 2.30 -4.39 34.74
N LYS A 343 1.92 -4.18 36.01
CA LYS A 343 1.87 -5.24 37.01
C LYS A 343 0.49 -5.88 37.03
N THR A 344 0.42 -7.20 36.96
CA THR A 344 -0.84 -7.95 37.06
C THR A 344 -1.36 -7.94 38.49
N GLU A 345 -2.64 -8.29 38.69
CA GLU A 345 -3.25 -8.38 40.04
C GLU A 345 -2.51 -9.35 40.97
N LYS A 346 -1.79 -10.32 40.40
CA LYS A 346 -0.98 -11.31 41.13
C LYS A 346 0.48 -10.87 41.33
N GLY A 347 0.83 -9.63 40.98
CA GLY A 347 2.18 -9.07 41.12
C GLY A 347 3.17 -9.43 39.99
N GLY A 348 2.74 -10.23 39.00
CA GLY A 348 3.52 -10.58 37.81
C GLY A 348 3.59 -9.44 36.78
N TRP A 349 4.32 -9.65 35.69
CA TRP A 349 4.39 -8.71 34.57
C TRP A 349 3.31 -8.99 33.52
N GLY A 350 2.61 -7.95 33.07
CA GLY A 350 1.59 -7.99 32.02
C GLY A 350 2.08 -7.40 30.70
N GLY A 351 1.13 -6.88 29.90
CA GLY A 351 1.44 -6.22 28.64
C GLY A 351 2.05 -4.82 28.82
N VAL A 352 2.39 -4.17 27.71
CA VAL A 352 2.88 -2.78 27.72
C VAL A 352 1.78 -1.82 28.19
N LYS A 353 2.05 -1.14 29.30
CA LYS A 353 1.16 -0.14 29.91
C LYS A 353 1.34 1.23 29.30
N SER A 354 2.59 1.60 29.06
CA SER A 354 2.94 2.92 28.54
C SER A 354 4.19 2.93 27.72
N ILE A 355 4.23 3.85 26.76
CA ILE A 355 5.42 4.18 25.98
C ILE A 355 5.63 5.68 26.12
N LYS A 356 6.85 6.08 26.49
CA LYS A 356 7.23 7.48 26.67
C LYS A 356 8.42 7.80 25.79
N THR A 357 8.53 9.05 25.38
CA THR A 357 9.73 9.57 24.73
C THR A 357 10.26 10.78 25.47
N ARG A 358 11.51 11.10 25.22
CA ARG A 358 12.10 12.42 25.46
C ARG A 358 13.28 12.62 24.51
N LYS A 359 13.77 13.85 24.42
CA LYS A 359 15.02 14.17 23.73
C LYS A 359 16.11 14.49 24.74
N HIS A 360 17.35 14.20 24.38
CA HIS A 360 18.53 14.64 25.11
C HIS A 360 19.38 15.51 24.21
N LEU A 361 19.70 16.71 24.68
CA LEU A 361 20.54 17.68 23.96
C LEU A 361 22.00 17.36 24.20
N ASP A 362 22.86 17.57 23.20
CA ASP A 362 24.31 17.46 23.35
C ASP A 362 24.91 18.69 24.03
N ASN A 363 24.48 18.91 25.27
CA ASN A 363 25.14 19.79 26.19
C ASN A 363 25.86 18.97 27.26
N GLN A 364 26.73 19.62 28.04
CA GLN A 364 27.54 18.96 29.07
C GLN A 364 26.74 18.13 30.08
N ARG A 365 25.41 18.35 30.20
CA ARG A 365 24.52 17.65 31.14
C ARG A 365 23.57 16.66 30.47
N LEU A 366 23.60 16.53 29.15
CA LEU A 366 22.61 15.77 28.38
C LEU A 366 21.16 16.11 28.77
N THR A 367 20.84 17.41 28.84
CA THR A 367 19.53 17.87 29.34
C THR A 367 18.38 17.16 28.62
N ALA A 368 17.51 16.53 29.41
CA ALA A 368 16.29 15.90 28.91
C ALA A 368 15.21 16.96 28.69
N VAL A 369 14.60 16.98 27.50
CA VAL A 369 13.52 17.91 27.13
C VAL A 369 12.35 17.17 26.49
N ASP A 370 11.18 17.81 26.46
CA ASP A 370 9.99 17.37 25.71
C ASP A 370 9.56 15.93 26.00
N VAL A 371 9.32 15.63 27.28
CA VAL A 371 8.82 14.32 27.70
C VAL A 371 7.37 14.14 27.25
N GLN A 372 7.08 13.09 26.47
CA GLN A 372 5.72 12.77 25.99
C GLN A 372 5.35 11.32 26.29
N VAL A 373 4.05 11.01 26.34
CA VAL A 373 3.51 9.67 26.64
C VAL A 373 2.57 9.24 25.50
N TYR A 374 2.96 8.24 24.73
CA TYR A 374 2.28 7.79 23.50
C TYR A 374 1.17 6.76 23.74
N LEU A 375 1.25 6.07 24.88
CA LEU A 375 0.31 5.06 25.28
C LEU A 375 0.13 5.14 26.79
N HIS A 376 -1.11 5.18 27.25
CA HIS A 376 -1.43 4.97 28.65
C HIS A 376 -2.73 4.17 28.76
N LEU A 377 -2.62 2.91 29.15
CA LEU A 377 -3.81 2.13 29.49
C LEU A 377 -4.42 2.69 30.78
N ILE A 378 -5.54 3.42 30.66
CA ILE A 378 -6.36 3.78 31.83
C ILE A 378 -6.99 2.49 32.34
N LEU A 379 -6.43 1.96 33.43
CA LEU A 379 -7.08 0.90 34.19
C LEU A 379 -8.43 1.44 34.68
N SER A 380 -9.51 0.96 34.07
CA SER A 380 -10.88 1.19 34.56
C SER A 380 -10.96 0.71 36.00
N ASN A 381 -10.83 1.65 36.94
CA ASN A 381 -10.96 1.39 38.37
C ASN A 381 -12.45 1.12 38.67
N LYS A 382 -12.90 -0.11 38.41
CA LYS A 382 -14.28 -0.59 38.67
C LYS A 382 -14.66 -0.57 40.16
N THR A 383 -13.79 -0.13 41.06
CA THR A 383 -13.99 -0.13 42.51
C THR A 383 -14.52 1.19 43.09
N ARG A 384 -14.66 2.29 42.33
CA ARG A 384 -15.22 3.56 42.88
C ARG A 384 -16.72 3.78 42.66
N ARG A 385 -17.39 3.02 41.78
CA ARG A 385 -18.84 3.18 41.51
C ARG A 385 -19.78 2.46 42.49
N ARG A 386 -19.29 1.55 43.35
CA ARG A 386 -20.13 0.83 44.34
C ARG A 386 -20.34 1.55 45.68
N ARG A 387 -19.60 2.62 45.99
CA ARG A 387 -19.76 3.37 47.26
C ARG A 387 -20.63 4.64 47.20
N ARG A 388 -21.09 5.06 46.01
CA ARG A 388 -21.94 6.27 45.86
C ARG A 388 -23.43 6.01 45.63
N ARG A 389 -23.88 4.75 45.54
CA ARG A 389 -25.30 4.38 45.32
C ARG A 389 -26.06 3.90 46.57
N ARG A 390 -25.53 4.11 47.79
CA ARG A 390 -26.18 3.70 49.06
C ARG A 390 -26.63 4.87 49.96
N ARG A 391 -26.66 6.12 49.48
CA ARG A 391 -27.24 7.26 50.21
C ARG A 391 -28.04 8.12 49.24
N ARG A 392 -29.30 8.44 49.61
CA ARG A 392 -30.41 9.06 48.85
C ARG A 392 -31.17 8.02 48.01
N GLY A 393 -32.45 7.73 48.19
CA GLY A 393 -33.57 8.30 48.97
C GLY A 393 -34.84 7.89 48.20
N ARG A 394 -35.62 6.92 48.70
CA ARG A 394 -37.01 7.06 49.17
C ARG A 394 -37.89 8.11 48.45
N ASN A 395 -39.06 7.62 48.03
CA ASN A 395 -40.35 8.26 47.71
C ASN A 395 -40.54 8.91 46.33
N CYS A 396 -41.39 8.32 45.48
CA CYS A 396 -42.80 8.71 45.31
C CYS A 396 -43.55 7.78 44.32
N LEU A 397 -44.88 7.77 44.45
CA LEU A 397 -45.90 6.84 43.98
C LEU A 397 -46.62 7.30 42.69
N ASN A 398 -47.36 6.36 42.07
CA ASN A 398 -48.50 6.46 41.11
C ASN A 398 -48.16 6.72 39.62
N HIS A 399 -48.78 6.13 38.59
CA HIS A 399 -49.98 5.29 38.42
C HIS A 399 -49.88 4.45 37.10
N LEU A 400 -50.74 3.40 37.02
CA LEU A 400 -50.99 2.31 36.03
C LEU A 400 -51.51 2.77 34.63
N PRO A 401 -51.87 1.88 33.65
CA PRO A 401 -51.88 0.40 33.60
C PRO A 401 -51.27 -0.29 32.35
N SER A 402 -51.20 -1.63 32.43
CA SER A 402 -50.83 -2.69 31.49
C SER A 402 -51.77 -2.90 30.27
N PRO A 403 -51.39 -3.76 29.29
CA PRO A 403 -51.89 -5.16 29.29
C PRO A 403 -50.79 -6.19 28.94
N GLN A 404 -50.64 -7.25 29.74
CA GLN A 404 -51.17 -8.62 29.57
C GLN A 404 -50.50 -9.48 28.48
N THR A 405 -49.86 -10.52 29.01
CA THR A 405 -49.23 -11.70 28.41
C THR A 405 -50.27 -12.71 27.90
N THR A 406 -49.92 -13.44 26.84
CA THR A 406 -50.36 -14.84 26.66
C THR A 406 -49.17 -15.69 26.27
N GLY A 407 -48.98 -16.80 26.99
CA GLY A 407 -48.00 -17.84 26.69
C GLY A 407 -48.63 -18.97 25.89
N SER A 408 -47.79 -19.80 25.28
CA SER A 408 -48.15 -21.15 24.81
C SER A 408 -46.89 -22.02 24.68
N PRO A 409 -47.05 -23.37 24.75
CA PRO A 409 -46.04 -24.25 25.33
C PRO A 409 -45.22 -25.03 24.31
N MET A 410 -44.09 -25.57 24.78
CA MET A 410 -43.24 -26.53 24.09
C MET A 410 -43.90 -27.91 23.98
N ALA A 411 -43.79 -28.54 22.82
CA ALA A 411 -43.99 -29.97 22.63
C ALA A 411 -42.78 -30.56 21.88
N ASN A 412 -42.16 -31.56 22.51
CA ASN A 412 -41.17 -32.44 21.91
C ASN A 412 -41.86 -33.42 20.95
N LEU A 413 -41.26 -33.70 19.80
CA LEU A 413 -41.62 -34.87 18.99
C LEU A 413 -40.37 -35.63 18.52
N HIS A 414 -40.40 -36.94 18.78
CA HIS A 414 -39.38 -37.92 18.47
C HIS A 414 -39.30 -38.21 16.96
N LEU A 415 -38.06 -38.34 16.48
CA LEU A 415 -37.71 -38.72 15.10
C LEU A 415 -37.65 -40.26 14.99
N VAL A 416 -38.48 -40.85 14.14
CA VAL A 416 -38.40 -42.26 13.71
C VAL A 416 -37.86 -42.29 12.28
N VAL A 417 -36.77 -43.01 12.07
CA VAL A 417 -36.10 -43.19 10.77
C VAL A 417 -36.53 -44.53 10.17
N ALA A 418 -37.02 -44.53 8.93
CA ALA A 418 -37.19 -45.71 8.09
C ALA A 418 -36.63 -45.41 6.67
N PRO A 419 -35.92 -46.35 6.01
CA PRO A 419 -35.29 -46.09 4.74
C PRO A 419 -36.20 -46.49 3.57
N PHE A 420 -36.43 -45.59 2.62
CA PHE A 420 -36.95 -45.94 1.30
C PHE A 420 -35.79 -45.93 0.30
N VAL A 421 -35.55 -47.11 -0.29
CA VAL A 421 -34.64 -47.35 -1.40
C VAL A 421 -35.33 -46.88 -2.67
N VAL A 422 -34.78 -45.87 -3.34
CA VAL A 422 -35.16 -45.48 -4.70
C VAL A 422 -34.07 -45.95 -5.65
N VAL A 423 -34.43 -46.89 -6.53
CA VAL A 423 -33.59 -47.41 -7.61
C VAL A 423 -33.53 -46.36 -8.72
N LEU A 424 -32.35 -45.78 -8.93
CA LEU A 424 -32.08 -44.89 -10.07
C LEU A 424 -31.61 -45.73 -11.27
N LEU A 425 -32.43 -45.80 -12.31
CA LEU A 425 -32.04 -46.35 -13.62
C LEU A 425 -31.09 -45.38 -14.32
N VAL A 426 -29.84 -45.81 -14.51
CA VAL A 426 -28.81 -45.11 -15.27
C VAL A 426 -29.04 -45.36 -16.76
N SER A 427 -29.52 -44.36 -17.50
CA SER A 427 -29.36 -44.29 -18.95
C SER A 427 -28.08 -43.52 -19.27
N LEU A 428 -27.06 -44.26 -19.69
CA LEU A 428 -25.81 -43.72 -20.24
C LEU A 428 -26.07 -43.16 -21.65
N SER A 429 -26.43 -41.88 -21.74
CA SER A 429 -26.20 -41.09 -22.95
C SER A 429 -24.88 -40.32 -22.78
N SER A 430 -23.86 -40.76 -23.51
CA SER A 430 -22.58 -40.10 -23.65
C SER A 430 -22.76 -38.72 -24.29
N ALA A 431 -23.03 -37.72 -23.46
CA ALA A 431 -22.88 -36.32 -23.81
C ALA A 431 -21.39 -35.97 -23.73
N SER A 432 -20.74 -36.00 -24.89
CA SER A 432 -19.44 -35.36 -25.08
C SER A 432 -19.60 -33.89 -24.70
N ALA A 433 -19.11 -33.51 -23.53
CA ALA A 433 -19.01 -32.11 -23.13
C ALA A 433 -18.03 -31.42 -24.08
N PHE A 434 -18.55 -30.78 -25.13
CA PHE A 434 -17.81 -29.78 -25.88
C PHE A 434 -17.47 -28.66 -24.90
N LYS A 435 -16.21 -28.63 -24.47
CA LYS A 435 -15.62 -27.50 -23.76
C LYS A 435 -15.53 -26.38 -24.80
N GLU A 436 -16.47 -25.44 -24.78
CA GLU A 436 -16.40 -24.23 -25.59
C GLU A 436 -15.03 -23.59 -25.34
N GLN A 437 -14.19 -23.57 -26.37
CA GLN A 437 -12.88 -22.98 -26.33
C GLN A 437 -13.12 -21.46 -26.28
N GLY A 438 -13.01 -20.86 -25.09
CA GLY A 438 -13.34 -19.46 -24.85
C GLY A 438 -12.67 -18.55 -25.89
N GLN A 439 -13.48 -17.75 -26.58
CA GLN A 439 -13.03 -16.87 -27.65
C GLN A 439 -12.06 -15.82 -27.08
N SER A 440 -10.80 -15.83 -27.53
CA SER A 440 -9.80 -14.84 -27.14
C SER A 440 -10.22 -13.44 -27.63
N LEU A 441 -10.17 -12.42 -26.78
CA LEU A 441 -10.40 -11.03 -27.21
C LEU A 441 -9.33 -10.63 -28.23
N ARG A 442 -9.75 -10.08 -29.37
CA ARG A 442 -8.82 -9.67 -30.42
C ARG A 442 -9.31 -8.48 -31.23
N PHE A 443 -8.35 -7.77 -31.82
CA PHE A 443 -8.64 -6.74 -32.81
C PHE A 443 -9.31 -7.37 -34.05
N SER A 444 -10.29 -6.66 -34.60
CA SER A 444 -10.96 -7.06 -35.85
C SER A 444 -10.02 -7.00 -37.05
N GLU A 445 -10.43 -7.57 -38.18
CA GLU A 445 -9.72 -7.48 -39.47
C GLU A 445 -9.45 -6.03 -39.91
N LYS A 446 -10.25 -5.07 -39.42
CA LYS A 446 -10.07 -3.63 -39.66
C LYS A 446 -9.00 -3.00 -38.76
N GLY A 447 -8.37 -3.78 -37.88
CA GLY A 447 -7.38 -3.32 -36.91
C GLY A 447 -7.98 -2.47 -35.79
N GLU A 448 -9.28 -2.60 -35.52
CA GLU A 448 -9.96 -1.88 -34.44
C GLU A 448 -10.47 -2.84 -33.35
N PHE A 449 -10.38 -2.39 -32.11
CA PHE A 449 -11.03 -2.98 -30.94
C PHE A 449 -11.90 -1.91 -30.27
N ARG A 450 -13.18 -2.24 -30.01
CA ARG A 450 -14.21 -1.30 -29.55
C ARG A 450 -14.80 -1.80 -28.24
N ILE A 451 -14.77 -0.95 -27.23
CA ILE A 451 -15.28 -1.23 -25.89
C ILE A 451 -16.45 -0.28 -25.62
N LEU A 452 -17.60 -0.83 -25.27
CA LEU A 452 -18.73 -0.06 -24.73
C LEU A 452 -18.65 -0.10 -23.21
N GLN A 453 -18.46 1.05 -22.58
CA GLN A 453 -18.50 1.19 -21.12
C GLN A 453 -19.91 1.59 -20.68
N VAL A 454 -20.44 0.83 -19.72
CA VAL A 454 -21.74 1.03 -19.07
C VAL A 454 -21.50 1.19 -17.58
N ALA A 455 -21.96 2.27 -16.96
CA ALA A 455 -21.72 2.54 -15.55
C ALA A 455 -23.01 2.99 -14.87
N ASP A 456 -23.15 2.68 -13.59
CA ASP A 456 -24.22 3.27 -12.77
C ASP A 456 -25.61 2.98 -13.38
N MET A 457 -25.86 1.70 -13.67
CA MET A 457 -27.19 1.29 -14.14
C MET A 457 -28.19 1.38 -13.00
N HIS A 458 -27.75 1.02 -11.78
CA HIS A 458 -28.59 0.97 -10.60
C HIS A 458 -29.85 0.14 -10.87
N TYR A 459 -29.72 -0.96 -11.61
CA TYR A 459 -30.88 -1.75 -12.02
C TYR A 459 -31.55 -2.38 -10.78
N GLY A 460 -32.86 -2.21 -10.63
CA GLY A 460 -33.67 -2.83 -9.58
C GLY A 460 -34.38 -4.07 -10.09
N ASP A 461 -35.71 -4.05 -10.07
CA ASP A 461 -36.58 -5.17 -10.42
C ASP A 461 -37.23 -5.00 -11.81
N GLY A 462 -36.66 -4.18 -12.68
CA GLY A 462 -37.12 -4.07 -14.06
C GLY A 462 -38.33 -3.14 -14.19
N GLU A 463 -39.43 -3.64 -14.74
CA GLU A 463 -40.64 -2.85 -15.03
C GLU A 463 -41.23 -2.15 -13.80
N THR A 464 -41.06 -2.74 -12.61
CA THR A 464 -41.60 -2.20 -11.36
C THR A 464 -40.73 -1.13 -10.72
N THR A 465 -39.49 -0.98 -11.16
CA THR A 465 -38.55 0.00 -10.61
C THR A 465 -38.68 1.32 -11.39
N PRO A 466 -39.12 2.41 -10.75
CA PRO A 466 -39.34 3.68 -11.43
C PRO A 466 -38.02 4.37 -11.76
N CYS A 467 -38.04 5.22 -12.80
CA CYS A 467 -36.90 6.08 -13.09
C CYS A 467 -36.74 7.21 -12.06
N GLU A 468 -35.48 7.61 -11.86
CA GLU A 468 -35.09 8.76 -11.05
C GLU A 468 -34.64 9.94 -11.93
N ASP A 469 -34.88 11.16 -11.45
CA ASP A 469 -34.43 12.42 -12.07
C ASP A 469 -34.75 12.57 -13.57
N VAL A 470 -35.97 12.18 -13.97
CA VAL A 470 -36.53 12.41 -15.32
C VAL A 470 -37.48 13.61 -15.33
N LEU A 471 -37.79 14.15 -16.51
CA LEU A 471 -38.77 15.24 -16.61
C LEU A 471 -40.16 14.75 -16.14
N PRO A 472 -41.02 15.62 -15.57
CA PRO A 472 -42.33 15.22 -15.07
C PRO A 472 -43.21 14.46 -16.07
N GLN A 473 -43.09 14.79 -17.36
CA GLN A 473 -43.83 14.12 -18.44
C GLN A 473 -43.32 12.71 -18.75
N GLN A 474 -42.08 12.39 -18.34
CA GLN A 474 -41.43 11.10 -18.57
C GLN A 474 -41.66 10.13 -17.41
N VAL A 475 -42.05 10.61 -16.22
CA VAL A 475 -42.24 9.76 -15.02
C VAL A 475 -43.22 8.63 -15.29
N ALA A 476 -44.35 8.93 -15.93
CA ALA A 476 -45.35 7.93 -16.25
C ALA A 476 -44.82 6.97 -17.34
N GLY A 477 -44.62 5.70 -16.97
CA GLY A 477 -44.17 4.64 -17.88
C GLY A 477 -42.65 4.53 -18.04
N CYS A 478 -41.87 5.28 -17.27
CA CYS A 478 -40.41 5.10 -17.22
C CYS A 478 -40.03 4.10 -16.12
N SER A 479 -39.21 3.12 -16.49
CA SER A 479 -38.66 2.11 -15.57
C SER A 479 -37.24 1.71 -15.97
N ASP A 480 -36.65 0.73 -15.29
CA ASP A 480 -35.38 0.11 -15.72
C ASP A 480 -35.42 -0.44 -17.16
N LEU A 481 -36.61 -0.72 -17.71
CA LEU A 481 -36.74 -1.12 -19.12
C LEU A 481 -36.25 -0.03 -20.09
N ASN A 482 -36.24 1.25 -19.68
CA ASN A 482 -35.61 2.34 -20.42
C ASN A 482 -34.09 2.17 -20.47
N THR A 483 -33.45 1.77 -19.35
CA THR A 483 -32.02 1.41 -19.30
C THR A 483 -31.73 0.24 -20.25
N THR A 484 -32.57 -0.81 -20.21
CA THR A 484 -32.47 -1.97 -21.11
C THR A 484 -32.59 -1.57 -22.58
N ALA A 485 -33.58 -0.73 -22.92
CA ALA A 485 -33.78 -0.23 -24.28
C ALA A 485 -32.59 0.62 -24.75
N PHE A 486 -32.04 1.48 -23.89
CA PHE A 486 -30.85 2.27 -24.21
C PHE A 486 -29.64 1.36 -24.50
N LEU A 487 -29.41 0.32 -23.69
CA LEU A 487 -28.31 -0.62 -23.91
C LEU A 487 -28.45 -1.39 -25.23
N HIS A 488 -29.66 -1.83 -25.59
CA HIS A 488 -29.89 -2.42 -26.91
C HIS A 488 -29.57 -1.47 -28.06
N ARG A 489 -29.98 -0.19 -27.96
CA ARG A 489 -29.65 0.83 -28.96
C ARG A 489 -28.14 1.08 -29.07
N MET A 490 -27.45 1.15 -27.94
CA MET A 490 -26.00 1.33 -27.88
C MET A 490 -25.26 0.14 -28.49
N ILE A 491 -25.66 -1.09 -28.18
CA ILE A 491 -25.08 -2.30 -28.77
C ILE A 491 -25.25 -2.28 -30.29
N ALA A 492 -26.45 -1.98 -30.78
CA ALA A 492 -26.73 -1.91 -32.22
C ALA A 492 -25.92 -0.81 -32.94
N ALA A 493 -25.78 0.37 -32.32
CA ALA A 493 -25.09 1.50 -32.92
C ALA A 493 -23.56 1.38 -32.89
N VAL A 494 -23.00 0.87 -31.78
CA VAL A 494 -21.55 0.79 -31.57
C VAL A 494 -20.95 -0.49 -32.16
N ASN A 495 -21.72 -1.59 -32.17
CA ASN A 495 -21.25 -2.93 -32.49
C ASN A 495 -19.91 -3.25 -31.76
N PRO A 496 -19.94 -3.29 -30.41
CA PRO A 496 -18.73 -3.43 -29.60
C PRO A 496 -18.16 -4.85 -29.68
N HIS A 497 -16.84 -4.95 -29.47
CA HIS A 497 -16.16 -6.24 -29.31
C HIS A 497 -16.17 -6.72 -27.85
N LEU A 498 -16.36 -5.78 -26.91
CA LEU A 498 -16.44 -6.03 -25.47
C LEU A 498 -17.37 -4.98 -24.83
N ILE A 499 -18.22 -5.42 -23.91
CA ILE A 499 -18.99 -4.53 -23.02
C ILE A 499 -18.33 -4.59 -21.64
N ILE A 500 -18.05 -3.44 -21.04
CA ILE A 500 -17.52 -3.35 -19.68
C ILE A 500 -18.51 -2.61 -18.80
N PHE A 501 -18.95 -3.27 -17.73
CA PHE A 501 -19.77 -2.66 -16.71
C PHE A 501 -18.90 -2.17 -15.54
N THR A 502 -18.89 -0.86 -15.27
CA THR A 502 -17.98 -0.24 -14.28
C THR A 502 -18.62 -0.01 -12.91
N GLY A 503 -19.36 -1.01 -12.42
CA GLY A 503 -19.94 -1.02 -11.07
C GLY A 503 -21.29 -0.33 -10.94
N ASP A 504 -21.89 -0.50 -9.77
CA ASP A 504 -23.29 -0.22 -9.47
C ASP A 504 -24.21 -0.71 -10.59
N ASN A 505 -24.03 -2.00 -10.86
CA ASN A 505 -24.78 -2.74 -11.85
C ASN A 505 -26.25 -2.88 -11.42
N ILE A 506 -26.46 -3.10 -10.11
CA ILE A 506 -27.77 -3.09 -9.46
C ILE A 506 -27.80 -2.05 -8.34
N PHE A 507 -29.00 -1.60 -7.97
CA PHE A 507 -29.19 -0.78 -6.78
C PHE A 507 -29.76 -1.63 -5.65
N GLY A 508 -28.91 -2.03 -4.70
CA GLY A 508 -29.24 -3.13 -3.79
C GLY A 508 -30.46 -2.89 -2.89
N PHE A 509 -30.84 -1.63 -2.62
CA PHE A 509 -32.05 -1.33 -1.84
C PHE A 509 -33.36 -1.63 -2.58
N ASP A 510 -33.38 -1.46 -3.90
CA ASP A 510 -34.56 -1.64 -4.75
C ASP A 510 -34.51 -2.90 -5.62
N ALA A 511 -33.38 -3.63 -5.61
CA ALA A 511 -33.25 -4.98 -6.13
C ALA A 511 -33.70 -5.99 -5.07
N THR A 512 -34.93 -6.51 -5.15
CA THR A 512 -35.46 -7.43 -4.13
C THR A 512 -34.80 -8.81 -4.16
N ASP A 513 -34.26 -9.22 -5.32
CA ASP A 513 -33.40 -10.38 -5.48
C ASP A 513 -32.21 -10.05 -6.39
N ALA A 514 -31.02 -9.93 -5.79
CA ALA A 514 -29.80 -9.52 -6.49
C ALA A 514 -29.50 -10.35 -7.75
N ALA A 515 -29.73 -11.67 -7.70
CA ALA A 515 -29.46 -12.55 -8.82
C ALA A 515 -30.41 -12.27 -10.01
N SER A 516 -31.70 -12.12 -9.72
CA SER A 516 -32.71 -11.79 -10.73
C SER A 516 -32.48 -10.41 -11.35
N SER A 517 -32.19 -9.40 -10.53
CA SER A 517 -31.86 -8.04 -10.99
C SER A 517 -30.61 -8.02 -11.85
N MET A 518 -29.54 -8.73 -11.46
CA MET A 518 -28.33 -8.86 -12.30
C MET A 518 -28.60 -9.58 -13.61
N ASN A 519 -29.43 -10.64 -13.59
CA ASN A 519 -29.82 -11.34 -14.81
C ASN A 519 -30.54 -10.39 -15.78
N ALA A 520 -31.43 -9.53 -15.28
CA ALA A 520 -32.13 -8.54 -16.07
C ALA A 520 -31.18 -7.46 -16.60
N ALA A 521 -30.35 -6.88 -15.72
CA ALA A 521 -29.40 -5.82 -16.05
C ALA A 521 -28.41 -6.22 -17.15
N PHE A 522 -27.87 -7.44 -17.09
CA PHE A 522 -26.92 -7.95 -18.09
C PHE A 522 -27.58 -8.64 -19.29
N SER A 523 -28.91 -8.79 -19.29
CA SER A 523 -29.64 -9.50 -20.36
C SER A 523 -29.36 -8.97 -21.79
N PRO A 524 -29.15 -7.66 -22.03
CA PRO A 524 -28.81 -7.17 -23.37
C PRO A 524 -27.43 -7.64 -23.85
N ALA A 525 -26.45 -7.72 -22.95
CA ALA A 525 -25.11 -8.23 -23.27
C ALA A 525 -25.16 -9.76 -23.54
N ILE A 526 -25.92 -10.50 -22.73
CA ILE A 526 -26.07 -11.96 -22.89
C ILE A 526 -26.79 -12.30 -24.20
N SER A 527 -27.90 -11.63 -24.49
CA SER A 527 -28.72 -11.90 -25.68
C SER A 527 -28.03 -11.50 -26.99
N SER A 528 -27.16 -10.48 -26.96
CA SER A 528 -26.33 -10.10 -28.11
C SER A 528 -25.14 -11.04 -28.35
N SER A 529 -24.88 -11.99 -27.45
CA SER A 529 -23.72 -12.90 -27.50
C SER A 529 -22.36 -12.18 -27.58
N ILE A 530 -22.30 -10.93 -27.11
CA ILE A 530 -21.07 -10.14 -27.03
C ILE A 530 -20.38 -10.47 -25.71
N PRO A 531 -19.06 -10.78 -25.71
CA PRO A 531 -18.33 -10.95 -24.47
C PRO A 531 -18.41 -9.70 -23.60
N TRP A 532 -18.53 -9.88 -22.29
CA TRP A 532 -18.64 -8.76 -21.37
C TRP A 532 -17.90 -9.00 -20.06
N ALA A 533 -17.49 -7.93 -19.39
CA ALA A 533 -16.79 -7.98 -18.11
C ALA A 533 -17.40 -6.94 -17.15
N ALA A 534 -17.30 -7.17 -15.85
CA ALA A 534 -17.83 -6.26 -14.85
C ALA A 534 -16.88 -6.10 -13.65
N VAL A 535 -16.89 -4.91 -13.08
CA VAL A 535 -16.41 -4.64 -11.72
C VAL A 535 -17.60 -4.33 -10.82
N LEU A 536 -17.36 -4.33 -9.52
CA LEU A 536 -18.38 -4.08 -8.51
C LEU A 536 -18.35 -2.62 -8.06
N GLY A 537 -19.53 -2.04 -7.85
CA GLY A 537 -19.70 -0.78 -7.13
C GLY A 537 -20.04 -0.99 -5.66
N ASN A 538 -20.29 0.10 -4.94
CA ASN A 538 -20.63 0.03 -3.52
C ASN A 538 -22.07 -0.44 -3.30
N HIS A 539 -22.99 -0.23 -4.24
CA HIS A 539 -24.40 -0.61 -4.12
C HIS A 539 -24.69 -2.07 -4.48
N ASP A 540 -23.81 -2.72 -5.25
CA ASP A 540 -24.05 -4.07 -5.81
C ASP A 540 -24.29 -5.16 -4.75
N GLN A 541 -23.76 -4.97 -3.53
CA GLN A 541 -23.80 -5.95 -2.45
C GLN A 541 -24.90 -5.69 -1.40
N GLU A 542 -25.74 -4.68 -1.60
CA GLU A 542 -26.70 -4.21 -0.59
C GLU A 542 -28.03 -4.98 -0.62
N SER A 543 -28.19 -5.92 -1.56
CA SER A 543 -29.36 -6.81 -1.70
C SER A 543 -29.10 -8.20 -1.07
N THR A 544 -29.67 -9.27 -1.63
CA THR A 544 -29.69 -10.64 -1.09
C THR A 544 -28.35 -11.39 -1.20
N LEU A 545 -27.39 -10.89 -1.97
CA LEU A 545 -26.07 -11.50 -2.15
C LEU A 545 -24.96 -10.66 -1.51
N SER A 546 -24.04 -11.32 -0.80
CA SER A 546 -22.77 -10.71 -0.37
C SER A 546 -21.92 -10.27 -1.58
N ARG A 547 -20.97 -9.34 -1.41
CA ARG A 547 -20.00 -8.93 -2.45
C ARG A 547 -19.35 -10.11 -3.20
N ALA A 548 -18.92 -11.12 -2.45
CA ALA A 548 -18.37 -12.36 -3.01
C ALA A 548 -19.41 -13.18 -3.78
N GLY A 549 -20.65 -13.22 -3.28
CA GLY A 549 -21.78 -13.88 -3.94
C GLY A 549 -22.14 -13.21 -5.26
N VAL A 550 -22.19 -11.88 -5.27
CA VAL A 550 -22.38 -11.06 -6.47
C VAL A 550 -21.32 -11.38 -7.52
N MET A 551 -20.03 -11.30 -7.16
CA MET A 551 -18.97 -11.59 -8.13
C MET A 551 -19.05 -13.02 -8.66
N LYS A 552 -19.35 -14.00 -7.81
CA LYS A 552 -19.54 -15.41 -8.23
C LYS A 552 -20.71 -15.57 -9.18
N HIS A 553 -21.81 -14.86 -8.95
CA HIS A 553 -22.97 -14.86 -9.84
C HIS A 553 -22.55 -14.34 -11.21
N ILE A 554 -21.95 -13.14 -11.26
CA ILE A 554 -21.44 -12.50 -12.48
C ILE A 554 -20.50 -13.43 -13.27
N VAL A 555 -19.52 -14.05 -12.60
CA VAL A 555 -18.56 -14.99 -13.22
C VAL A 555 -19.26 -16.21 -13.83
N GLY A 556 -20.37 -16.66 -13.25
CA GLY A 556 -21.13 -17.80 -13.74
C GLY A 556 -22.06 -17.49 -14.92
N MET A 557 -22.21 -16.22 -15.30
CA MET A 557 -23.15 -15.81 -16.34
C MET A 557 -22.59 -16.04 -17.75
N LYS A 558 -23.49 -16.33 -18.69
CA LYS A 558 -23.14 -16.63 -20.08
C LYS A 558 -22.41 -15.45 -20.73
N HIS A 559 -21.34 -15.75 -21.47
CA HIS A 559 -20.47 -14.78 -22.14
C HIS A 559 -19.74 -13.79 -21.21
N SER A 560 -19.79 -13.98 -19.88
CA SER A 560 -18.97 -13.19 -18.97
C SER A 560 -17.50 -13.61 -19.06
N LEU A 561 -16.62 -12.62 -19.18
CA LEU A 561 -15.17 -12.76 -19.07
C LEU A 561 -14.67 -12.35 -17.68
N SER A 562 -15.57 -11.91 -16.81
CA SER A 562 -15.27 -11.56 -15.43
C SER A 562 -14.63 -12.75 -14.69
N GLN A 563 -13.65 -12.47 -13.83
CA GLN A 563 -13.02 -13.51 -13.01
C GLN A 563 -13.13 -13.17 -11.53
N PHE A 564 -13.23 -14.19 -10.67
CA PHE A 564 -13.45 -13.96 -9.25
C PHE A 564 -12.26 -13.29 -8.56
N ASN A 565 -11.04 -13.79 -8.80
CA ASN A 565 -9.75 -13.25 -8.36
C ASN A 565 -8.64 -14.10 -9.06
N PRO A 566 -7.39 -13.61 -9.16
CA PRO A 566 -6.28 -14.38 -9.73
C PRO A 566 -6.00 -15.64 -8.89
N ALA A 567 -5.86 -16.80 -9.55
CA ALA A 567 -5.65 -18.08 -8.87
C ALA A 567 -4.25 -18.21 -8.25
N GLU A 568 -3.28 -17.47 -8.79
CA GLU A 568 -1.88 -17.46 -8.37
C GLU A 568 -1.61 -16.59 -7.13
N VAL A 569 -2.61 -15.87 -6.62
CA VAL A 569 -2.46 -15.02 -5.42
C VAL A 569 -3.22 -15.65 -4.26
N GLU A 570 -2.50 -16.06 -3.21
CA GLU A 570 -3.09 -16.73 -2.03
C GLU A 570 -4.15 -15.88 -1.32
N ALA A 571 -3.90 -14.56 -1.22
CA ALA A 571 -4.83 -13.61 -0.60
C ALA A 571 -4.74 -12.24 -1.27
N ILE A 572 -5.87 -11.74 -1.75
CA ILE A 572 -6.06 -10.41 -2.33
C ILE A 572 -7.33 -9.80 -1.73
N ASP A 573 -7.32 -8.49 -1.49
CA ASP A 573 -8.49 -7.78 -0.99
C ASP A 573 -9.54 -7.61 -2.10
N GLY A 574 -10.82 -7.68 -1.73
CA GLY A 574 -11.95 -7.57 -2.66
C GLY A 574 -12.16 -8.80 -3.56
N PHE A 575 -13.07 -8.65 -4.52
CA PHE A 575 -13.47 -9.67 -5.50
C PHE A 575 -13.66 -9.02 -6.88
N GLY A 576 -13.21 -9.69 -7.92
CA GLY A 576 -13.22 -9.13 -9.28
C GLY A 576 -11.91 -8.42 -9.64
N ASN A 577 -10.79 -8.82 -9.02
CA ASN A 577 -9.47 -8.38 -9.48
C ASN A 577 -9.01 -9.32 -10.60
N TYR A 578 -8.82 -8.82 -11.81
CA TYR A 578 -8.37 -9.65 -12.94
C TYR A 578 -7.84 -8.82 -14.10
N ASN A 579 -7.13 -9.49 -15.01
CA ASN A 579 -6.65 -8.89 -16.26
C ASN A 579 -7.25 -9.66 -17.45
N LEU A 580 -7.64 -8.93 -18.49
CA LEU A 580 -8.00 -9.47 -19.79
C LEU A 580 -6.99 -8.99 -20.83
N GLU A 581 -6.45 -9.94 -21.60
CA GLU A 581 -5.50 -9.72 -22.68
C GLU A 581 -6.25 -9.57 -24.00
N VAL A 582 -5.93 -8.53 -24.78
CA VAL A 582 -6.48 -8.32 -26.13
C VAL A 582 -5.37 -8.54 -27.15
N HIS A 583 -5.58 -9.54 -28.01
CA HIS A 583 -4.59 -10.01 -28.97
C HIS A 583 -4.69 -9.29 -30.32
N GLY A 584 -3.62 -9.33 -31.12
CA GLY A 584 -3.61 -8.80 -32.48
C GLY A 584 -4.64 -9.45 -33.42
N VAL A 585 -4.72 -8.97 -34.64
CA VAL A 585 -5.62 -9.53 -35.67
C VAL A 585 -5.26 -10.99 -35.94
N GLU A 586 -6.26 -11.83 -36.18
CA GLU A 586 -6.06 -13.23 -36.56
C GLU A 586 -5.17 -13.34 -37.82
N GLY A 587 -4.20 -14.27 -37.81
CA GLY A 587 -3.22 -14.43 -38.88
C GLY A 587 -2.13 -13.35 -38.94
N SER A 588 -2.15 -12.34 -38.06
CA SER A 588 -1.07 -11.35 -37.96
C SER A 588 0.09 -11.84 -37.09
N ALA A 589 1.25 -11.19 -37.18
CA ALA A 589 2.40 -11.51 -36.34
C ALA A 589 2.14 -11.33 -34.82
N PHE A 590 1.07 -10.60 -34.46
CA PHE A 590 0.63 -10.36 -33.08
C PHE A 590 -0.58 -11.20 -32.67
N GLU A 591 -1.03 -12.17 -33.49
CA GLU A 591 -2.29 -12.90 -33.25
C GLU A 591 -2.37 -13.60 -31.89
N ASN A 592 -1.21 -14.01 -31.35
CA ASN A 592 -1.03 -14.74 -30.08
C ASN A 592 -0.29 -13.90 -29.04
N LYS A 593 -0.20 -12.58 -29.24
CA LYS A 593 0.49 -11.64 -28.35
C LYS A 593 -0.50 -10.61 -27.83
N SER A 594 -0.57 -10.42 -26.51
CA SER A 594 -1.37 -9.34 -25.95
C SER A 594 -0.80 -7.99 -26.35
N VAL A 595 -1.58 -7.20 -27.09
CA VAL A 595 -1.18 -5.86 -27.58
C VAL A 595 -1.92 -4.73 -26.86
N LEU A 596 -2.95 -5.06 -26.08
CA LEU A 596 -3.69 -4.15 -25.20
C LEU A 596 -4.13 -4.93 -23.96
N ASN A 597 -3.85 -4.39 -22.77
CA ASN A 597 -4.18 -5.05 -21.49
C ASN A 597 -5.31 -4.30 -20.77
N LEU A 598 -6.32 -5.02 -20.28
CA LEU A 598 -7.43 -4.45 -19.53
C LEU A 598 -7.35 -4.93 -18.08
N TYR A 599 -7.20 -4.01 -17.13
CA TYR A 599 -7.07 -4.31 -15.70
C TYR A 599 -8.37 -3.96 -14.99
N PHE A 600 -8.91 -4.91 -14.23
CA PHE A 600 -10.15 -4.78 -13.47
C PHE A 600 -9.82 -4.92 -11.98
N LEU A 601 -10.28 -3.97 -11.17
CA LEU A 601 -10.01 -3.95 -9.74
C LEU A 601 -11.29 -3.71 -8.95
N ASP A 602 -11.39 -4.38 -7.81
CA ASP A 602 -12.40 -4.08 -6.80
C ASP A 602 -11.97 -2.82 -6.01
N SER A 603 -12.61 -1.68 -6.25
CA SER A 603 -12.32 -0.45 -5.51
C SER A 603 -12.84 -0.44 -4.07
N GLY A 604 -13.56 -1.48 -3.65
CA GLY A 604 -14.22 -1.60 -2.35
C GLY A 604 -15.61 -0.97 -2.32
N ASP A 605 -16.11 -0.78 -1.11
CA ASP A 605 -17.43 -0.23 -0.77
C ASP A 605 -17.29 1.01 0.15
N TYR A 606 -17.54 0.86 1.45
CA TYR A 606 -17.33 1.87 2.48
C TYR A 606 -16.17 1.47 3.39
N SER A 607 -15.47 2.46 3.93
CA SER A 607 -14.36 2.23 4.85
C SER A 607 -14.83 1.47 6.09
N THR A 608 -14.19 0.32 6.36
CA THR A 608 -14.42 -0.47 7.57
C THR A 608 -13.58 0.03 8.76
N VAL A 609 -12.90 1.17 8.62
CA VAL A 609 -11.92 1.66 9.57
C VAL A 609 -12.56 2.77 10.44
N PRO A 610 -12.71 2.58 11.76
CA PRO A 610 -13.61 3.41 12.57
C PRO A 610 -13.42 4.94 12.54
N PHE A 611 -12.21 5.43 12.27
CA PHE A 611 -11.88 6.87 12.25
C PHE A 611 -11.58 7.37 10.82
N ILE A 612 -11.84 6.56 9.80
CA ILE A 612 -11.78 6.95 8.38
C ILE A 612 -13.20 6.75 7.82
N PRO A 613 -14.04 7.80 7.78
CA PRO A 613 -15.37 7.69 7.20
C PRO A 613 -15.32 7.70 5.67
N GLY A 614 -16.46 7.41 5.05
CA GLY A 614 -16.65 7.47 3.59
C GLY A 614 -16.28 6.18 2.89
N TYR A 615 -15.85 6.28 1.64
CA TYR A 615 -15.62 5.16 0.74
C TYR A 615 -14.37 4.34 1.04
N GLY A 616 -14.42 3.07 0.64
CA GLY A 616 -13.27 2.15 0.60
C GLY A 616 -12.26 2.52 -0.47
N TRP A 617 -11.14 1.80 -0.54
CA TRP A 617 -10.06 2.07 -1.48
C TRP A 617 -9.31 0.80 -1.86
N ILE A 618 -8.64 0.85 -3.02
CA ILE A 618 -7.75 -0.21 -3.53
C ILE A 618 -6.57 -0.43 -2.58
N LYS A 619 -6.43 -1.66 -2.08
CA LYS A 619 -5.49 -2.06 -1.02
C LYS A 619 -4.11 -2.47 -1.55
N PRO A 620 -3.07 -2.47 -0.72
CA PRO A 620 -1.72 -2.85 -1.14
C PRO A 620 -1.60 -4.23 -1.80
N SER A 621 -2.42 -5.21 -1.41
CA SER A 621 -2.44 -6.54 -2.03
C SER A 621 -2.83 -6.48 -3.51
N GLN A 622 -3.81 -5.64 -3.85
CA GLN A 622 -4.29 -5.43 -5.21
C GLN A 622 -3.26 -4.64 -6.04
N GLN A 623 -2.66 -3.60 -5.45
CA GLN A 623 -1.59 -2.83 -6.10
C GLN A 623 -0.38 -3.72 -6.43
N PHE A 624 0.04 -4.56 -5.48
CA PHE A 624 1.15 -5.49 -5.67
C PHE A 624 0.84 -6.56 -6.73
N TRP A 625 -0.39 -7.07 -6.77
CA TRP A 625 -0.84 -7.96 -7.85
C TRP A 625 -0.79 -7.25 -9.21
N PHE A 626 -1.32 -6.03 -9.30
CA PHE A 626 -1.30 -5.23 -10.52
C PHE A 626 0.13 -5.02 -11.02
N GLU A 627 1.06 -4.60 -10.15
CA GLU A 627 2.46 -4.39 -10.53
C GLU A 627 3.12 -5.65 -11.08
N ASN A 628 2.90 -6.80 -10.44
CA ASN A 628 3.49 -8.06 -10.87
C ASN A 628 2.89 -8.52 -12.20
N THR A 629 1.57 -8.34 -12.37
CA THR A 629 0.86 -8.66 -13.60
C THR A 629 1.33 -7.76 -14.75
N SER A 630 1.38 -6.44 -14.54
CA SER A 630 1.91 -5.48 -15.51
C SER A 630 3.36 -5.82 -15.88
N LYS A 631 4.27 -5.99 -14.91
CA LYS A 631 5.67 -6.38 -15.18
C LYS A 631 5.78 -7.69 -15.98
N LYS A 632 4.93 -8.67 -15.72
CA LYS A 632 4.87 -9.94 -16.49
C LYS A 632 4.43 -9.69 -17.94
N LEU A 633 3.36 -8.94 -18.13
CA LEU A 633 2.81 -8.63 -19.47
C LEU A 633 3.77 -7.76 -20.29
N GLN A 634 4.42 -6.77 -19.66
CA GLN A 634 5.46 -5.96 -20.29
C GLN A 634 6.62 -6.83 -20.80
N ARG A 635 7.13 -7.75 -19.97
CA ARG A 635 8.19 -8.67 -20.38
C ARG A 635 7.73 -9.57 -21.54
N ALA A 636 6.52 -10.11 -21.47
CA ALA A 636 5.97 -10.93 -22.55
C ALA A 636 5.86 -10.14 -23.87
N TYR A 637 5.42 -8.88 -23.80
CA TYR A 637 5.26 -8.01 -24.96
C TYR A 637 6.60 -7.54 -25.56
N MET A 638 7.59 -7.27 -24.72
CA MET A 638 8.89 -6.76 -25.17
C MET A 638 9.86 -7.89 -25.58
N ASN A 639 9.51 -9.15 -25.32
CA ASN A 639 10.28 -10.32 -25.77
C ASN A 639 9.90 -10.74 -27.20
N LYS A 640 10.78 -11.55 -27.81
CA LYS A 640 10.58 -12.16 -29.13
C LYS A 640 9.48 -13.23 -29.11
N PRO A 641 8.79 -13.50 -30.24
CA PRO A 641 8.88 -12.80 -31.53
C PRO A 641 8.22 -11.41 -31.49
N GLU A 642 8.50 -10.54 -32.47
CA GLU A 642 7.96 -9.17 -32.55
C GLU A 642 8.19 -8.29 -31.31
N ALA A 643 9.42 -8.31 -30.80
CA ALA A 643 9.82 -7.54 -29.63
C ALA A 643 9.55 -6.03 -29.82
N GLN A 644 8.86 -5.42 -28.86
CA GLN A 644 8.53 -4.00 -28.87
C GLN A 644 9.46 -3.21 -27.95
N LYS A 645 9.68 -1.93 -28.29
CA LYS A 645 10.58 -1.03 -27.53
C LYS A 645 9.97 -0.51 -26.23
N ALA A 646 8.66 -0.56 -26.13
CA ALA A 646 7.90 -0.07 -24.98
C ALA A 646 6.76 -1.06 -24.64
N PRO A 647 6.24 -1.03 -23.40
CA PRO A 647 5.05 -1.75 -23.00
C PRO A 647 3.85 -1.59 -23.94
N ALA A 648 3.05 -2.65 -24.06
CA ALA A 648 1.70 -2.54 -24.64
C ALA A 648 0.87 -1.58 -23.77
N PRO A 649 0.02 -0.71 -24.35
CA PRO A 649 -0.83 0.15 -23.56
C PRO A 649 -1.80 -0.67 -22.71
N GLY A 650 -2.07 -0.18 -21.50
CA GLY A 650 -3.03 -0.73 -20.55
C GLY A 650 -4.20 0.23 -20.28
N LEU A 651 -5.36 -0.31 -19.97
CA LEU A 651 -6.54 0.43 -19.51
C LEU A 651 -7.00 -0.16 -18.18
N ALA A 652 -7.31 0.67 -17.19
CA ALA A 652 -7.80 0.22 -15.88
C ALA A 652 -9.27 0.59 -15.68
N TYR A 653 -10.03 -0.33 -15.08
CA TYR A 653 -11.46 -0.21 -14.80
C TYR A 653 -11.72 -0.55 -13.34
N PHE A 654 -12.42 0.34 -12.65
CA PHE A 654 -12.93 0.16 -11.29
C PHE A 654 -14.06 1.17 -11.05
N HIS A 655 -14.75 1.11 -9.92
CA HIS A 655 -15.95 1.91 -9.73
C HIS A 655 -15.72 3.24 -9.00
N ILE A 656 -15.15 3.19 -7.79
CA ILE A 656 -14.98 4.37 -6.92
C ILE A 656 -13.78 5.20 -7.40
N PRO A 657 -13.91 6.53 -7.57
CA PRO A 657 -12.83 7.39 -8.02
C PRO A 657 -11.62 7.37 -7.08
N LEU A 658 -10.42 7.47 -7.68
CA LEU A 658 -9.21 7.79 -6.92
C LEU A 658 -9.24 9.25 -6.47
N PRO A 659 -8.58 9.62 -5.35
CA PRO A 659 -8.50 11.01 -4.89
C PRO A 659 -7.97 11.98 -5.94
N GLU A 660 -7.13 11.52 -6.87
CA GLU A 660 -6.57 12.30 -7.97
C GLU A 660 -7.63 12.86 -8.93
N PHE A 661 -8.83 12.27 -9.02
CA PHE A 661 -9.92 12.88 -9.80
C PHE A 661 -10.31 14.28 -9.28
N ALA A 662 -10.01 14.59 -8.02
CA ALA A 662 -10.25 15.91 -7.44
C ALA A 662 -9.28 16.99 -7.95
N SER A 663 -8.16 16.63 -8.61
CA SER A 663 -7.21 17.62 -9.13
C SER A 663 -7.67 18.34 -10.39
N PHE A 664 -8.77 17.89 -11.00
CA PHE A 664 -9.31 18.50 -12.21
C PHE A 664 -10.27 19.65 -11.92
N ASP A 665 -10.05 20.75 -12.62
CA ASP A 665 -10.91 21.93 -12.69
C ASP A 665 -11.42 22.12 -14.12
N SER A 666 -12.31 23.07 -14.36
CA SER A 666 -12.94 23.23 -15.69
C SER A 666 -11.98 23.61 -16.83
N SER A 667 -10.69 23.85 -16.56
CA SER A 667 -9.69 24.21 -17.57
C SER A 667 -8.86 23.02 -18.08
N ASN A 668 -8.92 21.86 -17.43
CA ASN A 668 -7.98 20.76 -17.66
C ASN A 668 -8.64 19.39 -17.93
N PHE A 669 -9.92 19.37 -18.34
CA PHE A 669 -10.61 18.17 -18.81
C PHE A 669 -11.53 18.47 -20.00
N THR A 670 -11.98 17.41 -20.68
CA THR A 670 -13.10 17.48 -21.64
C THR A 670 -14.31 16.72 -21.10
N GLY A 671 -15.50 17.31 -21.24
CA GLY A 671 -16.76 16.81 -20.71
C GLY A 671 -17.35 17.77 -19.67
N VAL A 672 -18.13 17.25 -18.73
CA VAL A 672 -18.82 18.05 -17.72
C VAL A 672 -18.60 17.45 -16.32
N LYS A 673 -18.32 18.32 -15.36
CA LYS A 673 -18.26 18.03 -13.93
C LYS A 673 -19.40 18.77 -13.24
N GLN A 674 -20.44 18.06 -12.80
CA GLN A 674 -21.65 18.67 -12.20
C GLN A 674 -21.81 18.37 -10.71
N GLU A 675 -20.97 17.51 -10.14
CA GLU A 675 -20.98 17.21 -8.71
C GLU A 675 -19.57 17.09 -8.14
N GLY A 676 -19.50 16.89 -6.82
CA GLY A 676 -18.25 16.63 -6.12
C GLY A 676 -17.60 15.34 -6.60
N ILE A 677 -16.34 15.13 -6.22
CA ILE A 677 -15.65 13.86 -6.47
C ILE A 677 -15.80 12.99 -5.22
N SER A 678 -16.62 11.94 -5.31
CA SER A 678 -16.92 11.04 -4.19
C SER A 678 -15.85 9.96 -4.04
N SER A 679 -14.59 10.37 -4.00
CA SER A 679 -13.44 9.47 -3.82
C SER A 679 -13.29 9.03 -2.36
N ALA A 680 -12.52 7.95 -2.15
CA ALA A 680 -12.03 7.61 -0.83
C ALA A 680 -11.28 8.79 -0.19
N SER A 681 -11.46 9.03 1.11
CA SER A 681 -10.66 10.03 1.83
C SER A 681 -9.18 9.62 1.98
N VAL A 682 -8.85 8.39 1.60
CA VAL A 682 -7.50 7.81 1.64
C VAL A 682 -6.92 7.79 0.24
N ASN A 683 -5.78 8.46 0.07
CA ASN A 683 -4.90 8.17 -1.05
C ASN A 683 -4.10 6.89 -0.74
N SER A 684 -4.41 5.82 -1.47
CA SER A 684 -3.76 4.53 -1.31
C SER A 684 -2.44 4.40 -2.07
N GLY A 685 -2.06 5.40 -2.87
CA GLY A 685 -0.91 5.36 -3.77
C GLY A 685 -1.16 4.60 -5.07
N PHE A 686 -2.41 4.18 -5.37
CA PHE A 686 -2.66 3.38 -6.57
C PHE A 686 -2.48 4.18 -7.86
N PHE A 687 -2.87 5.45 -7.94
CA PHE A 687 -2.58 6.28 -9.11
C PHE A 687 -1.08 6.34 -9.38
N THR A 688 -0.27 6.56 -8.35
CA THR A 688 1.18 6.51 -8.47
C THR A 688 1.66 5.15 -8.97
N THR A 689 1.12 4.05 -8.45
CA THR A 689 1.43 2.68 -8.92
C THR A 689 1.19 2.53 -10.42
N LEU A 690 0.11 3.12 -10.97
CA LEU A 690 -0.17 3.13 -12.41
C LEU A 690 0.90 3.93 -13.18
N VAL A 691 1.29 5.10 -12.66
CA VAL A 691 2.36 5.94 -13.25
C VAL A 691 3.70 5.21 -13.24
N GLU A 692 4.06 4.54 -12.14
CA GLU A 692 5.32 3.77 -12.04
C GLU A 692 5.36 2.59 -13.01
N ALA A 693 4.22 1.91 -13.19
CA ALA A 693 4.12 0.78 -14.11
C ALA A 693 4.32 1.23 -15.56
N GLY A 694 3.85 2.43 -15.91
CA GLY A 694 4.11 3.11 -17.18
C GLY A 694 3.40 2.52 -18.41
N ASP A 695 2.68 1.42 -18.27
CA ASP A 695 1.90 0.79 -19.34
C ASP A 695 0.47 1.34 -19.42
N VAL A 696 -0.15 1.68 -18.28
CA VAL A 696 -1.54 2.19 -18.24
C VAL A 696 -1.64 3.61 -18.81
N LYS A 697 -2.63 3.83 -19.69
CA LYS A 697 -2.86 5.10 -20.41
C LYS A 697 -4.17 5.77 -20.05
N ALA A 698 -5.15 5.00 -19.59
CA ALA A 698 -6.39 5.57 -19.07
C ALA A 698 -7.03 4.69 -17.99
N VAL A 699 -7.76 5.36 -17.10
CA VAL A 699 -8.57 4.82 -16.02
C VAL A 699 -10.02 5.20 -16.30
N PHE A 700 -10.93 4.24 -16.19
CA PHE A 700 -12.36 4.42 -16.44
C PHE A 700 -13.18 4.00 -15.23
N ILE A 701 -14.08 4.89 -14.81
CA ILE A 701 -14.89 4.72 -13.58
C ILE A 701 -16.36 5.14 -13.76
N GLY A 702 -17.18 4.81 -12.76
CA GLY A 702 -18.57 5.28 -12.58
C GLY A 702 -18.72 6.14 -11.32
N HIS A 703 -19.72 5.84 -10.49
CA HIS A 703 -19.95 6.32 -9.12
C HIS A 703 -20.53 7.75 -8.97
N ASP A 704 -19.93 8.73 -9.64
CA ASP A 704 -20.46 10.11 -9.66
C ASP A 704 -21.25 10.30 -10.96
N HIS A 705 -22.56 10.08 -10.91
CA HIS A 705 -23.40 9.87 -12.09
C HIS A 705 -23.52 11.09 -12.99
N VAL A 706 -23.46 12.30 -12.42
CA VAL A 706 -23.57 13.56 -13.17
C VAL A 706 -22.21 14.14 -13.62
N ASN A 707 -21.11 13.43 -13.31
CA ASN A 707 -19.78 13.67 -13.86
C ASN A 707 -19.53 12.76 -15.07
N ASP A 708 -19.07 13.33 -16.18
CA ASP A 708 -18.75 12.57 -17.41
C ASP A 708 -17.44 13.02 -18.08
N PHE A 709 -16.61 13.74 -17.33
CA PHE A 709 -15.36 14.30 -17.82
C PHE A 709 -14.23 13.26 -17.94
N CYS A 710 -13.20 13.63 -18.68
CA CYS A 710 -11.97 12.87 -18.88
C CYS A 710 -10.81 13.86 -18.99
N GLY A 711 -9.81 13.75 -18.11
CA GLY A 711 -8.68 14.66 -18.03
C GLY A 711 -7.36 13.91 -17.88
N GLU A 712 -6.27 14.49 -18.37
CA GLU A 712 -4.93 13.88 -18.28
C GLU A 712 -4.20 14.37 -17.04
N LEU A 713 -3.69 13.43 -16.24
CA LEU A 713 -2.79 13.69 -15.14
C LEU A 713 -1.56 12.81 -15.29
N THR A 714 -0.37 13.41 -15.36
CA THR A 714 0.92 12.67 -15.37
C THR A 714 0.98 11.56 -16.43
N GLY A 715 0.45 11.80 -17.64
CA GLY A 715 0.46 10.83 -18.74
C GLY A 715 -0.65 9.77 -18.70
N ILE A 716 -1.59 9.84 -17.74
CA ILE A 716 -2.73 8.93 -17.61
C ILE A 716 -4.02 9.74 -17.66
N HIS A 717 -4.97 9.31 -18.51
CA HIS A 717 -6.30 9.89 -18.55
C HIS A 717 -7.20 9.29 -17.46
N LEU A 718 -7.86 10.14 -16.67
CA LEU A 718 -8.80 9.76 -15.62
C LEU A 718 -10.22 10.14 -16.07
N CYS A 719 -11.08 9.15 -16.33
CA CYS A 719 -12.31 9.36 -17.10
C CYS A 719 -13.55 8.75 -16.42
N TYR A 720 -14.54 9.59 -16.13
CA TYR A 720 -15.88 9.15 -15.75
C TYR A 720 -16.67 8.66 -16.98
N ALA A 721 -17.49 7.62 -16.81
CA ALA A 721 -18.41 7.15 -17.84
C ALA A 721 -19.56 8.15 -18.09
N GLY A 722 -20.05 8.78 -17.03
CA GLY A 722 -21.38 9.39 -16.95
C GLY A 722 -22.47 8.33 -16.66
N GLY A 723 -23.53 8.74 -15.98
CA GLY A 723 -24.61 7.86 -15.56
C GLY A 723 -25.39 7.26 -16.73
N PHE A 724 -25.43 5.93 -16.78
CA PHE A 724 -26.13 5.18 -17.83
C PHE A 724 -27.58 4.85 -17.47
N GLY A 725 -27.82 4.47 -16.21
CA GLY A 725 -29.10 3.97 -15.73
C GLY A 725 -30.16 5.04 -15.58
N TYR A 726 -31.41 4.68 -15.82
CA TYR A 726 -32.57 5.53 -15.56
C TYR A 726 -33.05 5.50 -14.12
N HIS A 727 -32.75 4.45 -13.34
CA HIS A 727 -33.01 4.40 -11.90
C HIS A 727 -31.88 5.03 -11.06
N ALA A 728 -30.67 5.11 -11.62
CA ALA A 728 -29.58 5.85 -11.01
C ALA A 728 -29.95 7.34 -10.88
N TYR A 729 -29.59 7.99 -9.77
CA TYR A 729 -29.77 9.44 -9.63
C TYR A 729 -29.09 10.17 -10.81
N GLY A 730 -29.60 11.33 -11.16
CA GLY A 730 -29.18 12.09 -12.32
C GLY A 730 -29.63 13.54 -12.26
N LYS A 731 -30.01 14.08 -13.42
CA LYS A 731 -30.52 15.45 -13.52
C LYS A 731 -31.58 15.51 -14.61
N ALA A 732 -32.79 15.92 -14.25
CA ALA A 732 -33.88 16.04 -15.22
C ALA A 732 -33.50 16.98 -16.38
N GLY A 733 -33.71 16.51 -17.62
CA GLY A 733 -33.29 17.21 -18.83
C GLY A 733 -31.81 17.05 -19.22
N TRP A 734 -31.07 16.17 -18.54
CA TRP A 734 -29.70 15.79 -18.86
C TRP A 734 -29.69 14.33 -19.32
N ASP A 735 -29.42 14.10 -20.61
CA ASP A 735 -29.56 12.78 -21.24
C ASP A 735 -28.76 11.68 -20.52
N ARG A 736 -29.24 10.44 -20.38
CA ARG A 736 -28.35 9.35 -19.96
C ARG A 736 -27.25 9.15 -21.00
N ARG A 737 -26.12 8.52 -20.65
CA ARG A 737 -24.98 8.42 -21.59
C ARG A 737 -24.12 7.19 -21.37
N ALA A 738 -23.39 6.83 -22.42
CA ALA A 738 -22.36 5.81 -22.38
C ALA A 738 -21.07 6.31 -22.99
N ARG A 739 -19.95 5.79 -22.48
CA ARG A 739 -18.61 6.02 -23.04
C ARG A 739 -18.21 4.86 -23.94
N VAL A 740 -17.62 5.19 -25.09
CA VAL A 740 -17.05 4.20 -26.01
C VAL A 740 -15.56 4.46 -26.15
N VAL A 741 -14.76 3.41 -26.03
CA VAL A 741 -13.31 3.43 -26.21
C VAL A 741 -12.94 2.62 -27.45
N VAL A 742 -12.11 3.19 -28.32
CA VAL A 742 -11.65 2.54 -29.55
C VAL A 742 -10.13 2.54 -29.57
N ALA A 743 -9.54 1.35 -29.58
CA ALA A 743 -8.12 1.16 -29.86
C ALA A 743 -7.94 0.78 -31.34
N SER A 744 -6.90 1.30 -31.97
CA SER A 744 -6.57 1.02 -33.37
C SER A 744 -5.12 0.60 -33.50
N LEU A 745 -4.86 -0.44 -34.29
CA LEU A 745 -3.51 -0.90 -34.61
C LEU A 745 -2.86 -0.04 -35.69
N GLU A 746 -1.53 -0.06 -35.69
CA GLU A 746 -0.72 0.44 -36.79
C GLU A 746 -0.82 -0.49 -38.00
N LYS A 747 -0.88 0.10 -39.20
CA LYS A 747 -0.74 -0.64 -40.45
C LYS A 747 0.73 -0.61 -40.85
N THR A 748 1.34 -1.78 -41.02
CA THR A 748 2.76 -1.90 -41.37
C THR A 748 2.99 -1.59 -42.85
N GLU A 749 4.23 -1.32 -43.26
CA GLU A 749 4.58 -0.96 -44.65
C GLU A 749 4.19 -2.05 -45.66
N ASN A 750 4.24 -3.32 -45.27
CA ASN A 750 3.80 -4.46 -46.07
C ASN A 750 2.29 -4.73 -46.01
N GLY A 751 1.50 -3.82 -45.41
CA GLY A 751 0.04 -3.92 -45.34
C GLY A 751 -0.52 -4.81 -44.22
N GLY A 752 0.34 -5.35 -43.35
CA GLY A 752 -0.04 -6.10 -42.15
C GLY A 752 -0.42 -5.23 -40.95
N TRP A 753 -0.61 -5.88 -39.80
CA TRP A 753 -0.97 -5.22 -38.53
C TRP A 753 0.20 -5.23 -37.55
N GLY A 754 0.51 -4.06 -37.00
CA GLY A 754 1.53 -3.83 -35.98
C GLY A 754 0.94 -3.66 -34.57
N ALA A 755 1.69 -2.96 -33.72
CA ALA A 755 1.29 -2.61 -32.36
C ALA A 755 0.10 -1.63 -32.33
N VAL A 756 -0.48 -1.41 -31.14
CA VAL A 756 -1.51 -0.37 -30.95
C VAL A 756 -0.92 1.00 -31.28
N LYS A 757 -1.59 1.73 -32.17
CA LYS A 757 -1.21 3.07 -32.63
C LYS A 757 -1.88 4.18 -31.85
N SER A 758 -3.16 4.00 -31.52
CA SER A 758 -3.94 5.03 -30.82
C SER A 758 -5.09 4.45 -30.01
N ILE A 759 -5.43 5.14 -28.93
CA ILE A 759 -6.64 4.91 -28.13
C ILE A 759 -7.44 6.20 -28.12
N LYS A 760 -8.72 6.11 -28.49
CA LYS A 760 -9.67 7.24 -28.53
C LYS A 760 -10.89 6.93 -27.69
N THR A 761 -11.51 7.96 -27.14
CA THR A 761 -12.81 7.85 -26.46
C THR A 761 -13.79 8.86 -27.03
N ARG A 762 -15.08 8.56 -26.88
CA ARG A 762 -16.21 9.45 -27.16
C ARG A 762 -17.39 9.05 -26.27
N LYS A 763 -18.38 9.91 -26.13
CA LYS A 763 -19.64 9.58 -25.44
C LYS A 763 -20.82 9.62 -26.40
N TYR A 764 -21.85 8.85 -26.09
CA TYR A 764 -23.15 8.84 -26.77
C TYR A 764 -24.23 9.23 -25.78
N LEU A 765 -25.08 10.17 -26.15
CA LEU A 765 -26.23 10.61 -25.37
C LEU A 765 -27.46 9.76 -25.67
N ASP A 766 -28.29 9.49 -24.67
CA ASP A 766 -29.53 8.74 -24.82
C ASP A 766 -30.68 9.59 -25.38
N ASN A 767 -30.45 10.12 -26.58
CA ASN A 767 -31.46 10.82 -27.35
C ASN A 767 -31.83 10.01 -28.61
N GLN A 768 -32.76 10.52 -29.42
CA GLN A 768 -33.24 9.79 -30.60
C GLN A 768 -32.13 9.46 -31.61
N GLN A 769 -31.06 10.26 -31.65
CA GLN A 769 -29.99 10.16 -32.64
C GLN A 769 -28.71 9.51 -32.09
N LEU A 770 -28.68 9.17 -30.79
CA LEU A 770 -27.46 8.79 -30.08
C LEU A 770 -26.32 9.79 -30.35
N THR A 771 -26.56 11.08 -30.10
CA THR A 771 -25.59 12.14 -30.42
C THR A 771 -24.22 11.83 -29.81
N THR A 772 -23.19 11.86 -30.65
CA THR A 772 -21.80 11.69 -30.23
C THR A 772 -21.23 13.02 -29.74
N ILE A 773 -20.60 13.00 -28.57
CA ILE A 773 -19.92 14.17 -27.98
C ILE A 773 -18.52 13.80 -27.48
N ASP A 774 -17.69 14.82 -27.21
CA ASP A 774 -16.43 14.74 -26.48
C ASP A 774 -15.44 13.68 -27.00
N VAL A 775 -15.25 13.67 -28.33
CA VAL A 775 -14.25 12.82 -28.98
C VAL A 775 -12.84 13.26 -28.57
N GLN A 776 -12.06 12.34 -28.00
CA GLN A 776 -10.73 12.60 -27.46
C GLN A 776 -9.74 11.50 -27.85
N VAL A 777 -8.47 11.87 -28.02
CA VAL A 777 -7.36 10.93 -28.16
C VAL A 777 -6.70 10.78 -26.79
N LEU A 778 -6.80 9.60 -26.19
CA LEU A 778 -6.22 9.32 -24.87
C LEU A 778 -4.73 8.96 -24.96
N TRP A 779 -4.33 8.36 -26.08
CA TRP A 779 -2.95 7.95 -26.31
C TRP A 779 -2.66 7.72 -27.80
N SER A 780 -1.43 8.02 -28.25
CA SER A 780 -0.94 7.62 -29.57
C SER A 780 0.59 7.53 -29.65
N THR A 781 1.12 6.68 -30.53
CA THR A 781 2.57 6.42 -30.68
C THR A 781 3.39 7.58 -31.27
N GLY A 782 2.74 8.58 -31.88
CA GLY A 782 3.38 9.72 -32.56
C GLY A 782 3.49 11.00 -31.73
N ILE A 783 2.94 11.04 -30.52
CA ILE A 783 3.12 12.16 -29.60
C ILE A 783 4.39 11.86 -28.82
N ALA A 784 5.53 12.35 -29.34
CA ALA A 784 6.73 12.44 -28.53
C ALA A 784 6.38 13.33 -27.32
N PHE A 785 6.33 12.73 -26.13
CA PHE A 785 6.33 13.49 -24.89
C PHE A 785 7.65 14.29 -24.88
N LEU A 786 7.57 15.56 -25.24
CA LEU A 786 8.53 16.52 -24.72
C LEU A 786 8.29 16.52 -23.21
N PRO A 787 9.30 16.23 -22.37
CA PRO A 787 9.16 16.48 -20.94
C PRO A 787 8.69 17.93 -20.77
N PRO A 788 7.71 18.22 -19.90
CA PRO A 788 7.25 19.58 -19.69
C PRO A 788 8.46 20.45 -19.31
N ASN A 789 8.86 21.30 -20.24
CA ASN A 789 9.80 22.41 -20.11
C ASN A 789 11.08 22.16 -19.28
N LEU A 790 12.18 21.95 -20.00
CA LEU A 790 13.54 22.40 -19.65
C LEU A 790 13.69 23.94 -19.60
N PHE A 791 12.61 24.68 -19.32
CA PHE A 791 12.63 26.13 -19.10
C PHE A 791 12.29 26.43 -17.63
N SER A 792 13.22 26.13 -16.75
CA SER A 792 13.61 26.93 -15.58
C SER A 792 14.59 26.10 -14.73
N LEU A 793 15.77 25.80 -15.28
CA LEU A 793 16.92 25.40 -14.48
C LEU A 793 17.85 26.63 -14.31
N SER A 794 17.26 27.75 -13.89
CA SER A 794 18.00 28.94 -13.47
C SER A 794 17.15 29.76 -12.50
N MET A 795 16.94 29.23 -11.30
CA MET A 795 16.75 29.96 -10.02
C MET A 795 16.17 28.98 -9.01
N LEU A 796 17.05 28.33 -8.25
CA LEU A 796 16.92 27.97 -6.83
C LEU A 796 18.15 27.13 -6.45
N LEU A 797 19.33 27.73 -6.64
CA LEU A 797 20.48 27.42 -5.81
C LEU A 797 20.39 28.40 -4.63
N PRO A 798 20.35 27.95 -3.36
CA PRO A 798 20.85 28.78 -2.28
C PRO A 798 22.37 28.83 -2.46
N VAL A 799 22.81 29.96 -3.01
CA VAL A 799 24.17 30.46 -2.97
C VAL A 799 24.78 30.19 -1.59
N HIS A 800 25.93 29.51 -1.50
CA HIS A 800 27.00 29.80 -0.55
C HIS A 800 28.31 29.14 -1.04
N SER A 801 28.99 29.79 -1.99
CA SER A 801 30.46 29.81 -2.01
C SER A 801 30.97 30.92 -2.94
N ILE A 802 32.09 31.50 -2.54
CA ILE A 802 32.98 32.44 -3.23
C ILE A 802 32.60 33.94 -3.14
N ALA A 803 33.18 34.62 -2.15
CA ALA A 803 34.22 35.62 -2.42
C ALA A 803 34.85 36.14 -1.12
N ARG A 804 36.16 35.91 -0.92
CA ARG A 804 37.17 36.97 -0.67
C ARG A 804 38.51 36.35 -0.30
N GLU A 805 39.37 36.22 -1.32
CA GLU A 805 40.78 36.59 -1.19
C GLU A 805 41.00 37.75 -2.16
N TYR A 806 41.47 38.88 -1.64
CA TYR A 806 42.65 39.63 -2.09
C TYR A 806 42.74 40.95 -1.29
N THR A 807 43.76 41.00 -0.43
CA THR A 807 44.64 42.13 -0.06
C THR A 807 44.07 43.54 0.13
N GLY A 808 44.27 44.07 1.34
CA GLY A 808 44.11 45.47 1.71
C GLY A 808 44.06 45.64 3.22
#